data_AF-A0A7Z1R632-F1
#
_entry.id   AF-A0A7Z1R632-F1
#
_cell.length_a   1.000
_cell.length_b   1.000
_cell.length_c   1.000
_cell.angle_alpha   90.00
_cell.angle_beta   90.00
_cell.angle_gamma   90.00
#
_symmetry.space_group_name_H-M   'P 1'
#
loop_
_entity.id
_entity.type
_entity.pdbx_description
1 polymer ?
#
loop_
_entity_poly.entity_id
_entity_poly.type
_entity_poly.pdbx_seq_one_letter_code
_entity_poly.pdbx_strand_id
1 'polypeptide(L)'
;MPPLCLRIHCRREPSGRQAPRCRVPILAARGSESPTDHSPTADLPTPSSSSNHGGRGDRREHRKKDLLNVLRVLCALRSLDDEMAIRGALQGTGTGAGRKPEADAGRVGILAARMQLTLTARGALRPSFRALVALAVFAAPAAAAAGLVEVAPLALPEQLEPGVRRTVSVELANKGDVAWDPGAGYALSYHWLDATGAVVVWDGARTPLPEPVAPGDRLQLDAVLEVPLREGQLLLQWDVVQEGVRWLAEIDHSPPPPIAVTLRAGYAFSVVDGAAVRWLRAGREATRRLLIRNDGSATWPAGDRVAVAYHWLGNGGEPVVWDGVRTPLPRAVGPGGELALEVRLRAPQQAGSYRLQWDMVHEGVAWFSERDPSPVEGRRVLVVAPPFSSPLVWALVSLAAAALVLIAVERSRGGWWLGLAAVADVLWCCGALLVKQQSVLDRGGQPGDGRTVLLSAAGAAIVLLPLILLRRRLRAWCCVALAGAATALLFADLVYHRFFGDLLSLAIAGAAHQVGDVRASVLSLLEPGDAWFWVDLAAGAVIAASVARIPERVGRAATAVVAVLLAGVLVAGAVSVSALVGRGGARFDQVFQNLALAREVGVLNFHAVDAGRTLAGRLWRPSLEPAEIDRLAAWFMERTSRRAGVGPWFGAAESANLLMVQAESLQGFVLGLEIGGEEVTPFLNRWAEGALLFRNATDQTAQGRSSDAELLTQVSLLPPTAGAAAFRFAGNHYTGLASALADRGYATVSAVAFDGAFWNRRLTHPSYGFSRNLFDDAFAGGEILGWGLNDRDFFRQMVERLAAGPEPFCALLLTLSLHHPFEGFPDRLKELELGELEGSPLGNYLHTMRFFDRAFATLIAGLEASGLAERTVVVVWGDHDAGLEWTPRLAALAGRRHDAAGWYLSQRVPLLLRAPGVAGLTGELDLPAGHQDVAPTVLALLGVDPAAYPFVGRNLLGSPGDNPVVGEYQCWQDGSHLFLQRTGRLEDGDCYELPGLRAVEPAACAAGFEEARRQVEVSELVLEHDLQQEIRERLLQATRGGP
;
A
#
# COMPACT_ATOMS: atom_id res chain seq x y z
N MET A 1 -45.75 -22.64 -14.91
CA MET A 1 -46.93 -22.41 -15.79
C MET A 1 -47.97 -21.56 -15.05
N PRO A 2 -48.83 -20.81 -15.75
CA PRO A 2 -49.94 -20.04 -15.16
C PRO A 2 -51.08 -20.94 -14.59
N PRO A 3 -52.05 -20.37 -13.84
CA PRO A 3 -52.63 -21.05 -12.68
C PRO A 3 -54.05 -21.59 -12.87
N LEU A 4 -54.53 -22.36 -11.89
CA LEU A 4 -55.96 -22.48 -11.59
C LEU A 4 -56.23 -22.85 -10.13
N CYS A 5 -57.01 -22.01 -9.44
CA CYS A 5 -57.61 -22.34 -8.14
C CYS A 5 -58.96 -23.04 -8.35
N LEU A 6 -59.33 -23.96 -7.46
CA LEU A 6 -60.74 -24.31 -7.25
C LEU A 6 -61.09 -24.19 -5.77
N ARG A 7 -62.14 -23.43 -5.45
CA ARG A 7 -62.71 -23.33 -4.10
C ARG A 7 -63.77 -24.42 -3.92
N ILE A 8 -63.79 -25.08 -2.76
CA ILE A 8 -64.99 -25.71 -2.22
C ILE A 8 -65.24 -25.13 -0.82
N HIS A 9 -66.52 -25.02 -0.43
CA HIS A 9 -66.95 -24.19 0.70
C HIS A 9 -67.50 -25.03 1.86
N CYS A 10 -67.02 -24.70 3.07
CA CYS A 10 -67.62 -24.84 4.40
C CYS A 10 -68.85 -25.74 4.61
N ARG A 11 -68.77 -26.64 5.62
CA ARG A 11 -69.28 -26.45 7.00
C ARG A 11 -68.68 -27.53 7.93
N ARG A 12 -68.19 -27.23 9.16
CA ARG A 12 -68.91 -26.97 10.45
C ARG A 12 -69.63 -28.24 10.95
N GLU A 13 -69.56 -28.67 12.22
CA GLU A 13 -69.67 -27.97 13.53
C GLU A 13 -69.20 -28.94 14.68
N PRO A 14 -69.41 -28.70 16.01
CA PRO A 14 -69.51 -27.46 16.81
C PRO A 14 -68.79 -27.49 18.19
N SER A 15 -68.36 -26.32 18.71
CA SER A 15 -68.50 -25.83 20.12
C SER A 15 -67.62 -24.57 20.31
N GLY A 16 -67.90 -23.61 21.19
CA GLY A 16 -69.07 -23.36 22.05
C GLY A 16 -69.25 -21.85 22.33
N ARG A 17 -70.42 -21.46 22.86
CA ARG A 17 -70.86 -20.06 23.16
C ARG A 17 -70.14 -19.50 24.43
N GLN A 18 -70.09 -18.21 24.78
CA GLN A 18 -70.73 -16.96 24.31
C GLN A 18 -69.92 -15.70 24.79
N ALA A 19 -70.29 -14.48 24.34
CA ALA A 19 -69.68 -13.18 24.73
C ALA A 19 -70.27 -12.63 26.08
N PRO A 20 -69.83 -11.48 26.72
CA PRO A 20 -69.28 -10.23 26.13
C PRO A 20 -68.22 -9.43 26.97
N ARG A 21 -68.00 -8.14 26.60
CA ARG A 21 -67.25 -7.03 27.26
C ARG A 21 -66.77 -7.24 28.72
N CYS A 22 -65.49 -6.92 29.01
CA CYS A 22 -65.11 -5.89 30.02
C CYS A 22 -63.61 -5.49 30.00
N ARG A 23 -63.16 -4.68 30.99
CA ARG A 23 -61.81 -4.09 31.13
C ARG A 23 -60.86 -4.86 32.07
N VAL A 24 -59.55 -4.73 31.80
CA VAL A 24 -58.42 -4.36 32.71
C VAL A 24 -58.62 -4.51 34.23
N PRO A 25 -57.71 -5.24 34.90
CA PRO A 25 -56.82 -4.66 35.93
C PRO A 25 -55.32 -5.05 35.67
N ILE A 26 -54.26 -4.56 36.33
CA ILE A 26 -54.00 -4.25 37.75
C ILE A 26 -53.11 -3.00 37.96
N LEU A 27 -53.07 -2.52 39.22
CA LEU A 27 -52.41 -1.34 39.83
C LEU A 27 -50.95 -1.03 39.40
N ALA A 28 -50.40 0.19 39.43
CA ALA A 28 -50.78 1.54 39.93
C ALA A 28 -50.49 1.94 41.41
N ALA A 29 -49.37 2.64 41.63
CA ALA A 29 -49.12 3.68 42.64
C ALA A 29 -48.04 4.63 42.05
N ARG A 30 -48.20 5.95 41.85
CA ARG A 30 -48.58 7.13 42.69
C ARG A 30 -47.37 7.83 43.35
N GLY A 31 -47.37 9.18 43.33
CA GLY A 31 -46.21 10.06 43.57
C GLY A 31 -45.57 10.48 42.22
N SER A 32 -45.92 11.58 41.53
CA SER A 32 -46.69 12.80 41.84
C SER A 32 -46.04 13.80 42.80
N GLU A 33 -45.20 14.69 42.25
CA GLU A 33 -45.28 16.14 42.55
C GLU A 33 -44.74 16.96 41.36
N SER A 34 -44.85 18.30 41.43
CA SER A 34 -44.78 19.20 40.25
C SER A 34 -43.98 20.51 40.54
N PRO A 35 -44.17 21.69 39.90
CA PRO A 35 -43.09 22.26 39.10
C PRO A 35 -42.63 23.70 39.42
N THR A 36 -41.34 23.98 39.16
CA THR A 36 -40.77 25.32 38.91
C THR A 36 -39.68 25.16 37.83
N ASP A 37 -39.73 25.70 36.62
CA ASP A 37 -40.04 27.07 36.13
C ASP A 37 -38.84 28.05 36.23
N HIS A 38 -38.83 29.03 35.33
CA HIS A 38 -37.97 30.22 35.23
C HIS A 38 -36.52 30.06 34.73
N SER A 39 -36.40 30.17 33.39
CA SER A 39 -35.43 31.10 32.76
C SER A 39 -35.81 32.58 33.11
N PRO A 40 -35.06 33.66 32.77
CA PRO A 40 -33.95 33.75 31.79
C PRO A 40 -32.82 34.80 32.10
N THR A 41 -31.92 35.05 31.12
CA THR A 41 -31.01 36.25 31.03
C THR A 41 -29.99 36.40 32.21
N ALA A 42 -29.07 37.36 32.39
CA ALA A 42 -28.68 38.67 31.80
C ALA A 42 -27.21 39.02 32.28
N ASP A 43 -26.43 40.07 31.91
CA ASP A 43 -26.54 41.15 30.90
C ASP A 43 -25.20 41.92 30.57
N LEU A 44 -24.50 41.61 29.45
CA LEU A 44 -23.82 42.60 28.57
C LEU A 44 -22.52 43.28 29.15
N PRO A 45 -21.97 44.40 28.62
CA PRO A 45 -21.54 44.75 27.25
C PRO A 45 -19.98 44.92 27.06
N THR A 46 -19.58 45.52 25.92
CA THR A 46 -18.24 46.04 25.50
C THR A 46 -17.88 47.41 26.15
N PRO A 47 -16.84 48.20 25.76
CA PRO A 47 -15.58 48.02 24.96
C PRO A 47 -14.30 48.67 25.60
N SER A 48 -13.14 48.66 24.90
CA SER A 48 -12.19 49.81 24.69
C SER A 48 -10.88 49.34 24.00
N SER A 49 -10.53 49.82 22.78
CA SER A 49 -9.67 50.98 22.44
C SER A 49 -8.15 50.67 22.44
N SER A 50 -7.24 51.30 21.67
CA SER A 50 -7.33 52.52 20.84
C SER A 50 -6.20 52.66 19.80
N SER A 51 -6.52 53.20 18.61
CA SER A 51 -5.65 54.15 17.82
C SER A 51 -4.29 53.62 17.24
N ASN A 52 -3.59 54.30 16.32
CA ASN A 52 -3.83 55.59 15.62
C ASN A 52 -3.07 55.72 14.27
N HIS A 53 -3.61 56.53 13.34
CA HIS A 53 -2.95 57.18 12.16
C HIS A 53 -2.25 56.24 11.12
N GLY A 54 -1.95 56.60 9.86
CA GLY A 54 -1.89 57.89 9.12
C GLY A 54 -0.46 58.12 8.58
N GLY A 55 -0.16 58.69 7.40
CA GLY A 55 -0.94 59.26 6.30
C GLY A 55 -0.05 59.58 5.07
N ARG A 56 -0.62 60.11 3.97
CA ARG A 56 0.01 60.28 2.63
C ARG A 56 1.19 61.29 2.51
N GLY A 57 2.09 61.05 1.53
CA GLY A 57 2.92 62.04 0.79
C GLY A 57 3.74 61.32 -0.31
N ASP A 58 3.61 61.52 -1.63
CA ASP A 58 3.84 62.71 -2.50
C ASP A 58 5.37 63.04 -2.57
N ARG A 59 6.12 63.10 -3.70
CA ARG A 59 5.85 63.52 -5.10
C ARG A 59 6.88 63.03 -6.17
N ARG A 60 6.44 63.03 -7.45
CA ARG A 60 7.20 63.43 -8.69
C ARG A 60 8.46 62.60 -9.10
N GLU A 61 8.99 62.65 -10.35
CA GLU A 61 8.58 63.27 -11.62
C GLU A 61 9.05 62.41 -12.83
N HIS A 62 8.30 62.39 -13.96
CA HIS A 62 8.73 62.18 -15.38
C HIS A 62 9.72 61.04 -15.82
N ARG A 63 9.67 60.46 -17.04
CA ARG A 63 8.64 60.13 -18.06
C ARG A 63 9.35 59.51 -19.30
N LYS A 64 8.60 58.77 -20.15
CA LYS A 64 8.95 58.20 -21.50
C LYS A 64 9.64 56.82 -21.48
N LYS A 65 9.31 55.86 -22.37
CA LYS A 65 8.17 55.74 -23.31
C LYS A 65 7.93 54.28 -23.75
N ASP A 66 6.65 53.92 -23.93
CA ASP A 66 5.96 53.34 -25.11
C ASP A 66 6.85 52.78 -26.27
N LEU A 67 6.53 51.68 -26.99
CA LEU A 67 5.39 50.74 -26.99
C LEU A 67 5.77 49.40 -27.70
N LEU A 68 4.85 48.43 -27.79
CA LEU A 68 4.98 47.12 -28.47
C LEU A 68 5.02 47.17 -30.02
N ASN A 69 5.99 46.43 -30.59
CA ASN A 69 5.90 45.48 -31.74
C ASN A 69 5.35 45.92 -33.13
N VAL A 70 5.35 44.95 -34.08
CA VAL A 70 4.68 44.93 -35.43
C VAL A 70 5.44 45.66 -36.56
N LEU A 71 5.62 45.17 -37.81
CA LEU A 71 5.75 43.79 -38.39
C LEU A 71 6.09 43.90 -39.91
N ARG A 72 7.05 43.09 -40.44
CA ARG A 72 7.33 42.91 -41.91
C ARG A 72 7.76 44.26 -42.59
N VAL A 73 7.92 44.47 -43.92
CA VAL A 73 7.51 43.78 -45.16
C VAL A 73 8.54 43.99 -46.30
N LEU A 74 8.88 42.92 -47.04
CA LEU A 74 8.98 42.96 -48.51
C LEU A 74 7.92 41.96 -49.02
N CYS A 75 6.87 42.34 -49.75
CA CYS A 75 6.80 43.05 -51.02
C CYS A 75 7.56 42.31 -52.14
N ALA A 76 6.97 41.59 -53.10
CA ALA A 76 5.59 41.12 -53.36
C ALA A 76 4.42 41.96 -52.82
N LEU A 77 4.13 43.07 -53.52
CA LEU A 77 2.94 43.93 -53.40
C LEU A 77 2.78 44.84 -52.16
N ARG A 78 3.30 46.06 -52.36
CA ARG A 78 2.80 47.40 -51.96
C ARG A 78 3.27 48.03 -50.62
N SER A 79 4.03 49.12 -50.82
CA SER A 79 4.16 50.36 -50.01
C SER A 79 4.74 50.29 -48.60
N LEU A 80 5.58 51.24 -48.12
CA LEU A 80 6.59 52.17 -48.70
C LEU A 80 7.00 53.10 -47.52
N ASP A 81 8.30 53.42 -47.39
CA ASP A 81 8.89 54.60 -46.69
C ASP A 81 8.71 54.76 -45.14
N ASP A 82 9.44 55.61 -44.40
CA ASP A 82 10.90 55.86 -44.17
C ASP A 82 11.04 57.11 -43.23
N GLU A 83 12.10 57.46 -42.49
CA GLU A 83 13.30 56.84 -41.84
C GLU A 83 13.90 57.91 -40.86
N MET A 84 15.03 57.64 -40.19
CA MET A 84 16.02 58.59 -39.61
C MET A 84 15.64 59.35 -38.31
N ALA A 85 16.50 60.17 -37.66
CA ALA A 85 17.91 60.10 -37.17
C ALA A 85 18.23 61.45 -36.42
N ILE A 86 19.40 61.84 -35.85
CA ILE A 86 20.72 61.24 -35.56
C ILE A 86 21.44 62.00 -34.39
N ARG A 87 22.32 61.35 -33.59
CA ARG A 87 23.36 61.94 -32.67
C ARG A 87 22.90 62.88 -31.51
N GLY A 88 23.72 63.23 -30.50
CA GLY A 88 25.04 62.74 -30.04
C GLY A 88 26.00 63.83 -29.50
N ALA A 89 26.96 63.46 -28.62
CA ALA A 89 28.09 64.28 -28.06
C ALA A 89 27.72 65.45 -27.10
N LEU A 90 28.53 65.94 -26.13
CA LEU A 90 29.90 65.68 -25.56
C LEU A 90 29.87 66.16 -24.06
N GLN A 91 30.90 66.30 -23.19
CA GLN A 91 32.38 66.28 -23.22
C GLN A 91 32.92 65.04 -22.40
N GLY A 92 34.02 64.95 -21.60
CA GLY A 92 35.11 65.83 -21.10
C GLY A 92 34.89 66.37 -19.67
N THR A 93 35.87 66.48 -18.74
CA THR A 93 37.31 66.12 -18.63
C THR A 93 37.68 65.93 -17.14
N GLY A 94 38.85 65.43 -16.67
CA GLY A 94 40.00 64.76 -17.30
C GLY A 94 41.32 64.88 -16.48
N THR A 95 42.31 64.00 -16.74
CA THR A 95 43.77 64.04 -16.36
C THR A 95 44.20 63.71 -14.90
N GLY A 96 45.33 62.99 -14.64
CA GLY A 96 46.22 62.23 -15.55
C GLY A 96 47.54 61.67 -14.93
N ALA A 97 48.19 60.69 -15.63
CA ALA A 97 49.50 60.01 -15.38
C ALA A 97 49.60 59.07 -14.14
N GLY A 98 50.37 57.96 -14.08
CA GLY A 98 51.30 57.16 -14.95
C GLY A 98 52.08 56.13 -14.06
N ARG A 99 52.79 55.05 -14.42
CA ARG A 99 53.31 54.31 -15.63
C ARG A 99 53.44 52.79 -15.25
N LYS A 100 53.33 51.78 -16.14
CA LYS A 100 54.30 51.09 -17.06
C LYS A 100 55.52 50.37 -16.37
N PRO A 101 56.09 49.24 -16.88
CA PRO A 101 55.81 48.49 -18.15
C PRO A 101 55.75 46.91 -18.04
N GLU A 102 55.01 46.17 -18.91
CA GLU A 102 55.42 45.32 -20.09
C GLU A 102 55.82 43.84 -19.77
N ALA A 103 55.74 42.82 -20.65
CA ALA A 103 55.31 42.62 -22.07
C ALA A 103 55.09 41.09 -22.34
N ASP A 104 54.66 40.55 -23.50
CA ASP A 104 53.73 40.93 -24.60
C ASP A 104 53.61 39.71 -25.60
N ALA A 105 52.84 39.84 -26.69
CA ALA A 105 52.55 38.89 -27.79
C ALA A 105 51.49 37.80 -27.51
N GLY A 106 50.59 37.43 -28.44
CA GLY A 106 50.37 37.89 -29.82
C GLY A 106 48.87 37.89 -30.22
N ARG A 107 48.52 38.48 -31.37
CA ARG A 107 47.13 38.84 -31.75
C ARG A 107 46.44 37.87 -32.74
N VAL A 108 45.12 38.08 -32.86
CA VAL A 108 44.16 37.60 -33.88
C VAL A 108 43.43 36.28 -33.53
N GLY A 109 42.09 36.34 -33.54
CA GLY A 109 41.20 35.17 -33.33
C GLY A 109 39.84 35.50 -32.69
N ILE A 110 39.80 36.51 -31.81
CA ILE A 110 38.60 36.84 -31.00
C ILE A 110 37.60 37.73 -31.77
N LEU A 111 37.08 37.22 -32.89
CA LEU A 111 35.89 37.77 -33.58
C LEU A 111 35.09 36.69 -34.35
N ALA A 112 35.09 35.44 -33.86
CA ALA A 112 34.36 34.32 -34.48
C ALA A 112 33.43 33.58 -33.50
N ALA A 113 33.95 33.18 -32.33
CA ALA A 113 33.26 32.28 -31.38
C ALA A 113 31.98 32.82 -30.73
N ARG A 114 31.56 34.07 -31.01
CA ARG A 114 30.35 34.69 -30.45
C ARG A 114 29.21 34.90 -31.47
N MET A 115 29.33 34.34 -32.68
CA MET A 115 28.33 34.55 -33.74
C MET A 115 28.10 33.31 -34.64
N GLN A 116 27.86 32.14 -34.03
CA GLN A 116 27.48 30.93 -34.78
C GLN A 116 26.33 30.12 -34.18
N LEU A 117 25.48 30.78 -33.38
CA LEU A 117 24.26 30.22 -32.78
C LEU A 117 23.00 30.69 -33.55
N THR A 118 22.98 30.55 -34.88
CA THR A 118 21.78 30.85 -35.71
C THR A 118 21.73 30.19 -37.10
N LEU A 119 22.36 29.02 -37.31
CA LEU A 119 22.18 28.21 -38.53
C LEU A 119 21.69 26.77 -38.22
N THR A 120 21.15 26.11 -39.24
CA THR A 120 20.57 24.73 -39.23
C THR A 120 19.39 24.45 -38.27
N ALA A 121 18.45 25.38 -38.13
CA ALA A 121 17.13 25.14 -37.50
C ALA A 121 15.89 25.45 -38.38
N ARG A 122 16.04 25.38 -39.71
CA ARG A 122 14.92 25.24 -40.67
C ARG A 122 15.35 24.32 -41.81
N GLY A 123 14.76 23.13 -41.90
CA GLY A 123 15.21 22.09 -42.82
C GLY A 123 14.35 21.94 -44.07
N ALA A 124 15.00 21.59 -45.18
CA ALA A 124 14.41 20.80 -46.26
C ALA A 124 15.52 20.04 -47.01
N LEU A 125 15.41 18.71 -47.07
CA LEU A 125 15.60 17.80 -48.23
C LEU A 125 16.56 18.26 -49.36
N ARG A 126 17.45 17.45 -49.97
CA ARG A 126 17.68 15.98 -50.09
C ARG A 126 18.93 15.82 -51.03
N PRO A 127 19.30 14.64 -51.56
CA PRO A 127 19.40 13.28 -51.00
C PRO A 127 20.86 12.76 -51.09
N SER A 128 21.10 11.47 -50.83
CA SER A 128 22.38 10.74 -51.04
C SER A 128 23.60 11.23 -50.23
N PHE A 129 24.60 10.41 -49.93
CA PHE A 129 24.83 9.00 -50.32
C PHE A 129 25.02 8.11 -49.09
N ARG A 130 24.77 6.80 -49.27
CA ARG A 130 24.94 5.77 -48.25
C ARG A 130 26.42 5.35 -48.13
N ALA A 131 26.84 5.10 -46.89
CA ALA A 131 27.58 3.91 -46.44
C ALA A 131 28.98 3.53 -47.01
N LEU A 132 29.72 2.88 -46.11
CA LEU A 132 30.77 1.85 -46.31
C LEU A 132 32.16 2.25 -46.84
N VAL A 133 33.16 1.56 -46.28
CA VAL A 133 34.48 1.21 -46.85
C VAL A 133 35.35 2.41 -47.27
N ALA A 134 36.35 2.87 -46.52
CA ALA A 134 37.46 2.18 -45.81
C ALA A 134 38.47 1.48 -46.74
N LEU A 135 39.53 2.20 -47.12
CA LEU A 135 40.90 1.74 -47.46
C LEU A 135 41.75 3.04 -47.52
N ALA A 136 42.63 3.34 -46.56
CA ALA A 136 43.95 2.76 -46.34
C ALA A 136 44.97 3.01 -47.47
N VAL A 137 45.69 4.14 -47.40
CA VAL A 137 47.11 4.25 -47.84
C VAL A 137 47.85 5.20 -46.87
N PHE A 138 48.90 4.65 -46.27
CA PHE A 138 50.07 5.26 -45.61
C PHE A 138 50.23 6.80 -45.53
N ALA A 139 50.41 7.27 -44.29
CA ALA A 139 51.53 8.14 -43.93
C ALA A 139 52.34 7.44 -42.82
N ALA A 140 53.67 7.68 -42.77
CA ALA A 140 54.58 6.90 -41.94
C ALA A 140 54.37 7.11 -40.42
N PRO A 141 54.78 6.16 -39.56
CA PRO A 141 55.00 6.48 -38.16
C PRO A 141 56.06 7.59 -38.08
N ALA A 142 55.79 8.62 -37.27
CA ALA A 142 56.85 9.53 -36.85
C ALA A 142 57.81 8.72 -35.97
N ALA A 143 58.99 8.39 -36.50
CA ALA A 143 60.03 7.78 -35.69
C ALA A 143 60.42 8.80 -34.62
N ALA A 144 60.05 8.51 -33.37
CA ALA A 144 60.56 9.27 -32.23
C ALA A 144 62.09 9.21 -32.29
N ALA A 145 62.74 10.36 -32.07
CA ALA A 145 64.17 10.36 -31.80
C ALA A 145 64.42 9.42 -30.60
N ALA A 146 65.52 8.68 -30.63
CA ALA A 146 65.90 7.83 -29.51
C ALA A 146 66.35 8.73 -28.35
N GLY A 147 65.38 9.13 -27.51
CA GLY A 147 65.64 10.04 -26.42
C GLY A 147 66.60 9.45 -25.39
N LEU A 148 67.25 10.32 -24.60
CA LEU A 148 68.22 9.92 -23.56
C LEU A 148 67.67 8.87 -22.57
N VAL A 149 66.35 8.81 -22.40
CA VAL A 149 65.62 7.89 -21.54
C VAL A 149 64.58 7.12 -22.35
N GLU A 150 64.54 5.79 -22.24
CA GLU A 150 63.36 4.99 -22.61
C GLU A 150 62.70 4.45 -21.35
N VAL A 151 61.39 4.61 -21.22
CA VAL A 151 60.60 4.14 -20.08
C VAL A 151 59.39 3.35 -20.58
N ALA A 152 59.26 2.11 -20.11
CA ALA A 152 58.15 1.22 -20.43
C ALA A 152 57.50 0.70 -19.13
N PRO A 153 56.33 1.22 -18.71
CA PRO A 153 55.62 0.65 -17.57
C PRO A 153 55.01 -0.70 -17.94
N LEU A 154 55.28 -1.71 -17.12
CA LEU A 154 54.89 -3.09 -17.38
C LEU A 154 53.49 -3.43 -16.85
N ALA A 155 52.94 -2.60 -15.95
CA ALA A 155 51.66 -2.83 -15.29
C ALA A 155 50.94 -1.54 -14.83
N LEU A 156 50.83 -0.53 -15.70
CA LEU A 156 50.05 0.69 -15.41
C LEU A 156 48.59 0.54 -15.90
N PRO A 157 47.56 0.65 -15.03
CA PRO A 157 46.16 0.64 -15.45
C PRO A 157 45.74 1.91 -16.22
N GLU A 158 44.85 1.77 -17.20
CA GLU A 158 44.25 2.90 -17.94
C GLU A 158 43.39 3.85 -17.08
N GLN A 159 43.01 3.40 -15.88
CA GLN A 159 42.18 4.17 -14.94
C GLN A 159 42.76 4.10 -13.52
N LEU A 160 42.81 5.23 -12.82
CA LEU A 160 43.29 5.34 -11.44
C LEU A 160 42.38 6.22 -10.59
N GLU A 161 42.46 6.06 -9.27
CA GLU A 161 41.71 6.84 -8.29
C GLU A 161 42.49 8.12 -7.94
N PRO A 162 41.87 9.31 -7.92
CA PRO A 162 42.52 10.55 -7.48
C PRO A 162 43.04 10.46 -6.04
N GLY A 163 44.25 10.96 -5.78
CA GLY A 163 44.83 11.08 -4.44
C GLY A 163 45.43 9.80 -3.84
N VAL A 164 45.49 8.68 -4.57
CA VAL A 164 46.12 7.45 -4.06
C VAL A 164 47.62 7.41 -4.35
N ARG A 165 48.36 6.71 -3.48
CA ARG A 165 49.75 6.29 -3.72
C ARG A 165 49.75 4.82 -4.15
N ARG A 166 50.39 4.52 -5.28
CA ARG A 166 50.47 3.18 -5.90
C ARG A 166 51.94 2.86 -6.20
N THR A 167 52.23 1.58 -6.40
CA THR A 167 53.51 1.11 -6.94
C THR A 167 53.26 0.59 -8.36
N VAL A 168 54.12 0.95 -9.31
CA VAL A 168 54.02 0.58 -10.72
C VAL A 168 55.37 0.01 -11.15
N SER A 169 55.39 -1.23 -11.67
CA SER A 169 56.63 -1.82 -12.18
C SER A 169 56.98 -1.21 -13.54
N VAL A 170 58.21 -0.72 -13.67
CA VAL A 170 58.70 0.07 -14.80
C VAL A 170 60.03 -0.50 -15.28
N GLU A 171 60.18 -0.70 -16.58
CA GLU A 171 61.48 -0.89 -17.21
C GLU A 171 62.02 0.48 -17.67
N LEU A 172 63.27 0.75 -17.32
CA LEU A 172 64.01 1.98 -17.57
C LEU A 172 65.29 1.63 -18.34
N ALA A 173 65.54 2.27 -19.48
CA ALA A 173 66.77 2.11 -20.25
C ALA A 173 67.55 3.42 -20.39
N ASN A 174 68.86 3.36 -20.15
CA ASN A 174 69.76 4.50 -20.35
C ASN A 174 70.23 4.52 -21.81
N LYS A 175 69.89 5.58 -22.53
CA LYS A 175 70.27 5.81 -23.93
C LYS A 175 71.18 7.03 -24.11
N GLY A 176 71.56 7.69 -23.02
CA GLY A 176 72.60 8.72 -23.01
C GLY A 176 74.02 8.13 -23.00
N ASP A 177 75.00 9.01 -22.84
CA ASP A 177 76.44 8.71 -22.76
C ASP A 177 77.01 8.78 -21.32
N VAL A 178 76.16 9.09 -20.33
CA VAL A 178 76.49 9.23 -18.90
C VAL A 178 75.76 8.17 -18.08
N ALA A 179 76.46 7.52 -17.14
CA ALA A 179 75.86 6.57 -16.21
C ALA A 179 75.03 7.28 -15.12
N TRP A 180 73.84 6.76 -14.82
CA TRP A 180 72.94 7.31 -13.81
C TRP A 180 73.22 6.66 -12.46
N ASP A 181 74.14 7.24 -11.70
CA ASP A 181 74.51 6.77 -10.37
C ASP A 181 73.57 7.36 -9.29
N PRO A 182 72.82 6.55 -8.52
CA PRO A 182 72.02 7.06 -7.39
C PRO A 182 72.87 7.80 -6.34
N GLY A 183 74.15 7.44 -6.18
CA GLY A 183 75.11 8.17 -5.33
C GLY A 183 75.47 9.57 -5.85
N ALA A 184 75.25 9.83 -7.14
CA ALA A 184 75.35 11.15 -7.77
C ALA A 184 73.99 11.88 -7.88
N GLY A 185 72.95 11.38 -7.20
CA GLY A 185 71.64 12.01 -7.09
C GLY A 185 70.62 11.67 -8.18
N TYR A 186 70.85 10.62 -8.98
CA TYR A 186 69.90 10.20 -10.03
C TYR A 186 68.72 9.39 -9.47
N ALA A 187 67.50 9.76 -9.86
CA ALA A 187 66.26 9.09 -9.48
C ALA A 187 65.23 9.08 -10.63
N LEU A 188 64.35 8.08 -10.67
CA LEU A 188 63.19 8.05 -11.55
C LEU A 188 62.04 8.86 -10.93
N SER A 189 61.36 9.65 -11.75
CA SER A 189 60.26 10.53 -11.37
C SER A 189 59.28 10.72 -12.55
N TYR A 190 58.32 11.63 -12.42
CA TYR A 190 57.29 11.88 -13.44
C TYR A 190 56.65 13.26 -13.30
N HIS A 191 55.97 13.66 -14.38
CA HIS A 191 55.06 14.80 -14.45
C HIS A 191 53.64 14.32 -14.80
N TRP A 192 52.63 15.03 -14.32
CA TRP A 192 51.25 14.89 -14.80
C TRP A 192 50.89 16.10 -15.66
N LEU A 193 50.38 15.87 -16.86
CA LEU A 193 49.90 16.88 -17.81
C LEU A 193 48.40 16.70 -18.06
N ASP A 194 47.71 17.72 -18.56
CA ASP A 194 46.33 17.59 -19.06
C ASP A 194 46.26 17.27 -20.56
N ALA A 195 45.06 17.09 -21.09
CA ALA A 195 44.81 16.72 -22.49
C ALA A 195 45.30 17.77 -23.53
N THR A 196 45.78 18.94 -23.10
CA THR A 196 46.44 19.94 -23.97
C THR A 196 47.97 19.91 -23.88
N GLY A 197 48.54 19.05 -23.02
CA GLY A 197 49.97 19.00 -22.70
C GLY A 197 50.40 20.00 -21.62
N ALA A 198 49.47 20.75 -21.00
CA ALA A 198 49.79 21.69 -19.94
C ALA A 198 50.05 20.96 -18.60
N VAL A 199 51.08 21.38 -17.87
CA VAL A 199 51.49 20.75 -16.60
C VAL A 199 50.43 20.91 -15.51
N VAL A 200 50.08 19.80 -14.87
CA VAL A 200 49.18 19.69 -13.72
C VAL A 200 49.94 19.41 -12.43
N VAL A 201 50.95 18.53 -12.50
CA VAL A 201 51.93 18.30 -11.42
C VAL A 201 53.31 18.28 -12.07
N TRP A 202 54.18 19.22 -11.68
CA TRP A 202 55.55 19.30 -12.17
C TRP A 202 56.51 18.35 -11.45
N ASP A 203 56.24 18.00 -10.20
CA ASP A 203 57.23 17.36 -9.33
C ASP A 203 56.67 16.06 -8.72
N GLY A 204 56.96 14.93 -9.38
CA GLY A 204 56.51 13.59 -8.96
C GLY A 204 57.32 12.98 -7.81
N ALA A 205 56.76 11.97 -7.15
CA ALA A 205 57.44 11.23 -6.09
C ALA A 205 58.69 10.51 -6.63
N ARG A 206 59.83 10.68 -5.94
CA ARG A 206 61.10 10.07 -6.34
C ARG A 206 61.15 8.57 -6.06
N THR A 207 61.55 7.80 -7.05
CA THR A 207 61.98 6.41 -6.91
C THR A 207 63.50 6.36 -7.07
N PRO A 208 64.28 6.06 -6.01
CA PRO A 208 65.72 5.95 -6.11
C PRO A 208 66.10 4.74 -6.98
N LEU A 209 67.16 4.87 -7.78
CA LEU A 209 67.71 3.74 -8.52
C LEU A 209 68.41 2.78 -7.51
N PRO A 210 68.20 1.44 -7.60
CA PRO A 210 68.81 0.48 -6.69
C PRO A 210 70.32 0.28 -6.96
N GLU A 211 70.76 0.54 -8.19
CA GLU A 211 72.14 0.45 -8.65
C GLU A 211 72.40 1.46 -9.79
N PRO A 212 73.67 1.80 -10.10
CA PRO A 212 73.99 2.71 -11.20
C PRO A 212 73.65 2.12 -12.57
N VAL A 213 72.90 2.85 -13.41
CA VAL A 213 72.50 2.40 -14.76
C VAL A 213 73.45 2.97 -15.82
N ALA A 214 74.30 2.14 -16.44
CA ALA A 214 75.29 2.60 -17.40
C ALA A 214 74.71 2.82 -18.81
N PRO A 215 75.39 3.58 -19.70
CA PRO A 215 74.98 3.77 -21.08
C PRO A 215 74.70 2.46 -21.84
N GLY A 216 73.45 2.27 -22.27
CA GLY A 216 72.96 1.09 -22.96
C GLY A 216 72.25 0.05 -22.08
N ASP A 217 72.35 0.14 -20.76
CA ASP A 217 71.74 -0.82 -19.84
C ASP A 217 70.22 -0.64 -19.68
N ARG A 218 69.56 -1.71 -19.23
CA ARG A 218 68.15 -1.74 -18.80
C ARG A 218 68.04 -2.16 -17.34
N LEU A 219 67.17 -1.49 -16.61
CA LEU A 219 66.84 -1.74 -15.20
C LEU A 219 65.32 -1.85 -15.08
N GLN A 220 64.81 -2.89 -14.43
CA GLN A 220 63.42 -2.93 -13.97
C GLN A 220 63.36 -2.51 -12.50
N LEU A 221 62.45 -1.58 -12.16
CA LEU A 221 62.22 -1.13 -10.79
C LEU A 221 60.74 -0.81 -10.52
N ASP A 222 60.36 -0.95 -9.26
CA ASP A 222 58.99 -0.70 -8.78
C ASP A 222 58.85 0.76 -8.32
N ALA A 223 58.32 1.59 -9.22
CA ALA A 223 58.23 3.04 -9.06
C ALA A 223 57.02 3.49 -8.23
N VAL A 224 57.22 4.51 -7.39
CA VAL A 224 56.16 5.08 -6.53
C VAL A 224 55.39 6.16 -7.29
N LEU A 225 54.14 5.88 -7.62
CA LEU A 225 53.23 6.81 -8.31
C LEU A 225 52.22 7.42 -7.33
N GLU A 226 52.22 8.74 -7.22
CA GLU A 226 51.22 9.52 -6.50
C GLU A 226 50.28 10.17 -7.53
N VAL A 227 48.98 9.90 -7.38
CA VAL A 227 47.96 10.30 -8.34
C VAL A 227 47.33 11.63 -7.87
N PRO A 228 47.24 12.67 -8.72
CA PRO A 228 46.72 13.96 -8.30
C PRO A 228 45.22 13.90 -7.95
N LEU A 229 44.78 14.84 -7.11
CA LEU A 229 43.38 15.01 -6.72
C LEU A 229 42.48 15.62 -7.83
N ARG A 230 42.94 15.63 -9.10
CA ARG A 230 42.23 16.24 -10.24
C ARG A 230 41.66 15.14 -11.13
N GLU A 231 40.35 15.11 -11.28
CA GLU A 231 39.64 14.16 -12.13
C GLU A 231 39.67 14.53 -13.63
N GLY A 232 39.38 13.53 -14.46
CA GLY A 232 39.41 13.62 -15.92
C GLY A 232 40.53 12.78 -16.55
N GLN A 233 40.68 12.88 -17.87
CA GLN A 233 41.81 12.26 -18.58
C GLN A 233 43.05 13.14 -18.42
N LEU A 234 44.08 12.60 -17.77
CA LEU A 234 45.41 13.21 -17.68
C LEU A 234 46.42 12.38 -18.48
N LEU A 235 47.60 12.95 -18.69
CA LEU A 235 48.73 12.32 -19.36
C LEU A 235 49.89 12.19 -18.35
N LEU A 236 50.35 10.98 -18.07
CA LEU A 236 51.48 10.68 -17.19
C LEU A 236 52.77 10.58 -18.01
N GLN A 237 53.77 11.41 -17.69
CA GLN A 237 55.07 11.41 -18.35
C GLN A 237 56.17 11.04 -17.36
N TRP A 238 56.88 9.94 -17.59
CA TRP A 238 58.05 9.56 -16.79
C TRP A 238 59.30 10.30 -17.27
N ASP A 239 60.19 10.68 -16.36
CA ASP A 239 61.53 11.19 -16.65
C ASP A 239 62.50 10.88 -15.51
N VAL A 240 63.81 10.92 -15.79
CA VAL A 240 64.87 10.81 -14.80
C VAL A 240 65.35 12.20 -14.40
N VAL A 241 65.58 12.40 -13.11
CA VAL A 241 66.03 13.67 -12.53
C VAL A 241 67.34 13.45 -11.78
N GLN A 242 68.28 14.40 -11.92
CA GLN A 242 69.45 14.50 -11.05
C GLN A 242 69.18 15.58 -10.00
N GLU A 243 69.11 15.17 -8.74
CA GLU A 243 68.72 16.02 -7.61
C GLU A 243 69.58 17.28 -7.49
N GLY A 244 68.90 18.43 -7.38
CA GLY A 244 69.54 19.75 -7.35
C GLY A 244 70.21 20.21 -8.66
N VAL A 245 70.14 19.43 -9.75
CA VAL A 245 70.83 19.74 -11.02
C VAL A 245 69.86 20.02 -12.17
N ARG A 246 69.00 19.05 -12.57
CA ARG A 246 67.95 19.17 -13.61
C ARG A 246 67.19 17.86 -13.85
N TRP A 247 66.10 17.96 -14.61
CA TRP A 247 65.44 16.84 -15.30
C TRP A 247 66.14 16.51 -16.64
N LEU A 248 66.13 15.26 -17.10
CA LEU A 248 66.81 14.91 -18.37
C LEU A 248 66.04 15.41 -19.60
N ALA A 249 64.72 15.60 -19.52
CA ALA A 249 63.91 16.27 -20.54
C ALA A 249 64.32 17.74 -20.82
N GLU A 250 65.07 18.38 -19.91
CA GLU A 250 65.68 19.70 -20.14
C GLU A 250 66.93 19.65 -21.04
N ILE A 251 67.57 18.48 -21.15
CA ILE A 251 68.74 18.25 -22.01
C ILE A 251 68.28 17.82 -23.41
N ASP A 252 67.30 16.92 -23.46
CA ASP A 252 66.73 16.39 -24.68
C ASP A 252 65.21 16.54 -24.64
N HIS A 253 64.67 17.38 -25.52
CA HIS A 253 63.23 17.66 -25.64
C HIS A 253 62.44 16.53 -26.31
N SER A 254 62.97 15.30 -26.25
CA SER A 254 62.35 14.04 -26.67
C SER A 254 62.02 13.12 -25.47
N PRO A 255 61.34 13.61 -24.40
CA PRO A 255 61.01 12.78 -23.25
C PRO A 255 60.11 11.59 -23.63
N PRO A 256 60.05 10.54 -22.79
CA PRO A 256 59.17 9.39 -23.00
C PRO A 256 57.72 9.81 -23.35
N PRO A 257 57.08 9.15 -24.34
CA PRO A 257 55.75 9.54 -24.80
C PRO A 257 54.74 9.43 -23.65
N PRO A 258 53.95 10.48 -23.37
CA PRO A 258 53.12 10.52 -22.18
C PRO A 258 51.89 9.62 -22.34
N ILE A 259 51.53 8.92 -21.26
CA ILE A 259 50.53 7.85 -21.25
C ILE A 259 49.20 8.39 -20.74
N ALA A 260 48.12 8.18 -21.50
CA ALA A 260 46.79 8.61 -21.08
C ALA A 260 46.26 7.73 -19.93
N VAL A 261 45.91 8.36 -18.81
CA VAL A 261 45.30 7.72 -17.65
C VAL A 261 44.04 8.49 -17.26
N THR A 262 42.94 7.78 -17.04
CA THR A 262 41.66 8.38 -16.65
C THR A 262 41.52 8.39 -15.13
N LEU A 263 41.43 9.57 -14.53
CA LEU A 263 41.26 9.74 -13.09
C LEU A 263 39.79 9.96 -12.75
N ARG A 264 39.23 9.09 -11.89
CA ARG A 264 37.82 9.12 -11.45
C ARG A 264 37.70 8.78 -9.96
N ALA A 265 36.93 9.57 -9.21
CA ALA A 265 36.59 9.23 -7.84
C ALA A 265 35.70 7.98 -7.75
N GLY A 266 35.86 7.21 -6.66
CA GLY A 266 35.05 6.04 -6.35
C GLY A 266 33.61 6.32 -5.91
N TYR A 267 33.19 7.59 -5.90
CA TYR A 267 31.98 8.09 -5.23
C TYR A 267 31.06 8.88 -6.17
N ALA A 268 30.55 8.22 -7.21
CA ALA A 268 29.54 8.77 -8.10
C ALA A 268 28.33 7.82 -8.16
N PHE A 269 27.12 8.38 -8.22
CA PHE A 269 25.89 7.60 -8.29
C PHE A 269 24.78 8.31 -9.08
N SER A 270 23.84 7.54 -9.61
CA SER A 270 22.61 8.07 -10.18
C SER A 270 21.37 7.36 -9.63
N VAL A 271 20.26 8.09 -9.57
CA VAL A 271 18.93 7.53 -9.33
C VAL A 271 18.34 7.16 -10.70
N VAL A 272 18.37 5.87 -11.02
CA VAL A 272 17.89 5.30 -12.29
C VAL A 272 16.36 5.32 -12.36
N ASP A 273 15.72 4.96 -11.25
CA ASP A 273 14.29 5.15 -11.03
C ASP A 273 14.01 5.58 -9.58
N GLY A 274 12.92 6.32 -9.38
CA GLY A 274 12.51 6.81 -8.08
C GLY A 274 11.18 7.56 -8.16
N ALA A 275 10.18 7.00 -7.47
CA ALA A 275 8.80 7.47 -7.47
C ALA A 275 8.70 9.00 -7.26
N ALA A 276 8.07 9.70 -8.21
CA ALA A 276 8.08 11.16 -8.28
C ALA A 276 7.26 11.81 -7.15
N VAL A 277 7.91 12.09 -6.01
CA VAL A 277 7.30 12.75 -4.85
C VAL A 277 6.93 14.21 -5.22
N ARG A 278 5.64 14.45 -5.49
CA ARG A 278 5.14 15.80 -5.82
C ARG A 278 4.76 16.61 -4.58
N TRP A 279 4.36 15.95 -3.50
CA TRP A 279 4.00 16.58 -2.23
C TRP A 279 4.23 15.63 -1.03
N LEU A 280 4.32 16.22 0.17
CA LEU A 280 4.46 15.54 1.47
C LEU A 280 3.74 16.32 2.56
N ARG A 281 3.50 15.72 3.73
CA ARG A 281 3.00 16.42 4.93
C ARG A 281 4.17 16.84 5.82
N ALA A 282 4.15 18.08 6.31
CA ALA A 282 5.18 18.61 7.20
C ALA A 282 5.45 17.70 8.41
N GLY A 283 6.73 17.49 8.73
CA GLY A 283 7.21 16.70 9.87
C GLY A 283 6.98 15.17 9.79
N ARG A 284 6.23 14.66 8.80
CA ARG A 284 5.99 13.21 8.65
C ARG A 284 7.13 12.51 7.91
N GLU A 285 7.27 11.22 8.21
CA GLU A 285 8.08 10.30 7.41
C GLU A 285 7.27 9.65 6.29
N ALA A 286 7.96 9.21 5.25
CA ALA A 286 7.44 8.40 4.17
C ALA A 286 8.53 7.48 3.63
N THR A 287 8.16 6.25 3.25
CA THR A 287 9.07 5.31 2.57
C THR A 287 8.97 5.49 1.06
N ARG A 288 10.09 5.40 0.34
CA ARG A 288 10.13 5.43 -1.14
C ARG A 288 11.07 4.36 -1.65
N ARG A 289 10.64 3.63 -2.68
CA ARG A 289 11.53 2.80 -3.47
C ARG A 289 12.37 3.70 -4.39
N LEU A 290 13.68 3.52 -4.34
CA LEU A 290 14.65 4.05 -5.31
C LEU A 290 15.37 2.87 -5.97
N LEU A 291 15.72 3.03 -7.23
CA LEU A 291 16.73 2.23 -7.92
C LEU A 291 17.94 3.15 -8.15
N ILE A 292 19.05 2.88 -7.47
CA ILE A 292 20.31 3.61 -7.66
C ILE A 292 21.30 2.76 -8.45
N ARG A 293 22.21 3.41 -9.18
CA ARG A 293 23.39 2.77 -9.79
C ARG A 293 24.66 3.37 -9.22
N ASN A 294 25.66 2.52 -9.02
CA ASN A 294 27.03 2.94 -8.78
C ASN A 294 27.69 3.35 -10.11
N ASP A 295 27.86 4.65 -10.32
CA ASP A 295 28.57 5.21 -11.49
C ASP A 295 30.05 5.51 -11.18
N GLY A 296 30.49 5.26 -9.94
CA GLY A 296 31.86 5.37 -9.47
C GLY A 296 32.73 4.15 -9.73
N SER A 297 34.04 4.30 -9.53
CA SER A 297 35.05 3.27 -9.76
C SER A 297 35.25 2.27 -8.61
N ALA A 298 34.64 2.50 -7.44
CA ALA A 298 34.83 1.68 -6.23
C ALA A 298 33.55 0.94 -5.80
N THR A 299 33.70 -0.26 -5.25
CA THR A 299 32.59 -1.05 -4.68
C THR A 299 32.13 -0.44 -3.35
N TRP A 300 30.84 -0.10 -3.24
CA TRP A 300 30.26 0.31 -1.96
C TRP A 300 30.08 -0.93 -1.05
N PRO A 301 30.51 -0.89 0.23
CA PRO A 301 30.28 -1.99 1.16
C PRO A 301 28.80 -2.08 1.58
N ALA A 302 28.39 -3.25 2.06
CA ALA A 302 27.13 -3.39 2.79
C ALA A 302 27.23 -2.73 4.18
N GLY A 303 26.07 -2.37 4.76
CA GLY A 303 25.97 -1.76 6.09
C GLY A 303 25.68 -0.26 6.06
N ASP A 304 26.04 0.43 7.14
CA ASP A 304 25.80 1.85 7.40
C ASP A 304 26.93 2.77 6.91
N ARG A 305 28.18 2.26 6.85
CA ARG A 305 29.38 2.99 6.43
C ARG A 305 29.22 3.76 5.12
N VAL A 306 28.48 3.21 4.17
CA VAL A 306 27.97 3.96 3.01
C VAL A 306 26.45 3.82 3.03
N ALA A 307 25.75 4.95 2.94
CA ALA A 307 24.29 5.00 3.07
C ALA A 307 23.66 5.96 2.05
N VAL A 308 22.40 5.71 1.71
CA VAL A 308 21.57 6.64 0.92
C VAL A 308 20.83 7.58 1.87
N ALA A 309 20.87 8.87 1.54
CA ALA A 309 20.25 9.94 2.30
C ALA A 309 19.74 11.03 1.33
N TYR A 310 19.52 12.25 1.81
CA TYR A 310 18.95 13.34 1.02
C TYR A 310 19.16 14.69 1.72
N HIS A 311 19.05 15.76 0.95
CA HIS A 311 18.97 17.13 1.44
C HIS A 311 17.62 17.75 1.09
N TRP A 312 17.08 18.54 2.02
CA TRP A 312 15.99 19.47 1.74
C TRP A 312 16.54 20.85 1.50
N LEU A 313 16.41 21.36 0.28
CA LEU A 313 16.80 22.71 -0.08
C LEU A 313 15.56 23.63 -0.20
N GLY A 314 15.74 24.90 0.10
CA GLY A 314 14.76 25.94 -0.15
C GLY A 314 14.72 26.36 -1.63
N ASN A 315 14.08 27.49 -1.92
CA ASN A 315 13.80 27.86 -3.32
C ASN A 315 15.00 28.50 -4.03
N GLY A 316 15.93 29.12 -3.28
CA GLY A 316 17.21 29.64 -3.78
C GLY A 316 18.34 28.61 -3.80
N GLY A 317 18.13 27.40 -3.28
CA GLY A 317 19.14 26.34 -3.13
C GLY A 317 19.77 26.26 -1.73
N GLU A 318 19.37 27.12 -0.81
CA GLU A 318 19.80 27.13 0.59
C GLU A 318 19.40 25.83 1.32
N PRO A 319 20.29 25.20 2.13
CA PRO A 319 19.94 24.00 2.87
C PRO A 319 19.00 24.29 4.04
N VAL A 320 17.86 23.59 4.06
CA VAL A 320 16.84 23.65 5.12
C VAL A 320 16.95 22.43 6.04
N VAL A 321 17.29 21.27 5.49
CA VAL A 321 17.78 20.10 6.24
C VAL A 321 18.95 19.53 5.45
N TRP A 322 20.14 19.52 6.04
CA TRP A 322 21.33 18.91 5.43
C TRP A 322 21.34 17.40 5.70
N ASP A 323 21.32 16.99 6.96
CA ASP A 323 21.29 15.57 7.34
C ASP A 323 19.91 14.92 7.14
N GLY A 324 19.73 14.29 5.98
CA GLY A 324 18.66 13.32 5.75
C GLY A 324 18.84 12.01 6.53
N VAL A 325 17.73 11.31 6.76
CA VAL A 325 17.71 9.99 7.42
C VAL A 325 18.52 8.98 6.58
N ARG A 326 19.45 8.28 7.23
CA ARG A 326 20.29 7.27 6.58
C ARG A 326 19.49 6.00 6.28
N THR A 327 19.73 5.46 5.09
CA THR A 327 19.28 4.14 4.67
C THR A 327 20.52 3.29 4.34
N PRO A 328 20.87 2.28 5.17
CA PRO A 328 22.06 1.46 4.95
C PRO A 328 21.92 0.57 3.71
N LEU A 329 23.05 0.19 3.10
CA LEU A 329 23.06 -0.68 1.92
C LEU A 329 22.91 -2.16 2.36
N PRO A 330 21.86 -2.89 1.94
CA PRO A 330 21.63 -4.28 2.36
C PRO A 330 22.60 -5.30 1.75
N ARG A 331 23.37 -4.88 0.75
CA ARG A 331 24.43 -5.67 0.08
C ARG A 331 25.48 -4.72 -0.50
N ALA A 332 26.67 -5.24 -0.77
CA ALA A 332 27.70 -4.47 -1.48
C ALA A 332 27.28 -4.21 -2.94
N VAL A 333 27.70 -3.07 -3.49
CA VAL A 333 27.35 -2.63 -4.85
C VAL A 333 28.62 -2.26 -5.63
N GLY A 334 29.04 -3.13 -6.54
CA GLY A 334 30.21 -2.89 -7.40
C GLY A 334 29.96 -1.80 -8.46
N PRO A 335 31.02 -1.28 -9.11
CA PRO A 335 30.91 -0.34 -10.23
C PRO A 335 29.95 -0.81 -11.32
N GLY A 336 29.10 0.09 -11.82
CA GLY A 336 28.01 -0.20 -12.75
C GLY A 336 26.83 -0.98 -12.15
N GLY A 337 26.93 -1.44 -10.90
CA GLY A 337 25.91 -2.24 -10.24
C GLY A 337 24.71 -1.42 -9.79
N GLU A 338 23.51 -1.97 -9.97
CA GLU A 338 22.25 -1.36 -9.54
C GLU A 338 21.71 -1.97 -8.24
N LEU A 339 21.05 -1.15 -7.43
CA LEU A 339 20.43 -1.53 -6.17
C LEU A 339 19.05 -0.86 -6.04
N ALA A 340 18.01 -1.68 -5.96
CA ALA A 340 16.72 -1.24 -5.48
C ALA A 340 16.71 -1.25 -3.94
N LEU A 341 16.26 -0.17 -3.32
CA LEU A 341 16.13 -0.05 -1.86
C LEU A 341 14.92 0.82 -1.47
N GLU A 342 14.42 0.60 -0.26
CA GLU A 342 13.38 1.43 0.35
C GLU A 342 14.02 2.47 1.29
N VAL A 343 14.10 3.71 0.84
CA VAL A 343 14.61 4.82 1.64
C VAL A 343 13.51 5.46 2.48
N ARG A 344 13.83 5.79 3.73
CA ARG A 344 12.97 6.60 4.60
C ARG A 344 13.33 8.06 4.42
N LEU A 345 12.34 8.89 4.08
CA LEU A 345 12.50 10.34 4.06
C LEU A 345 11.58 10.99 5.09
N ARG A 346 12.10 11.98 5.83
CA ARG A 346 11.34 12.84 6.75
C ARG A 346 11.19 14.23 6.14
N ALA A 347 9.96 14.73 6.06
CA ALA A 347 9.66 16.06 5.54
C ALA A 347 10.06 17.18 6.52
N PRO A 348 10.39 18.40 6.04
CA PRO A 348 10.58 19.58 6.86
C PRO A 348 9.39 19.85 7.80
N GLN A 349 9.66 20.41 8.98
CA GLN A 349 8.62 20.73 9.98
C GLN A 349 7.73 21.93 9.56
N GLN A 350 8.16 22.73 8.59
CA GLN A 350 7.41 23.86 8.05
C GLN A 350 6.81 23.51 6.68
N ALA A 351 5.68 24.13 6.37
CA ALA A 351 5.02 23.99 5.07
C ALA A 351 5.62 24.96 4.04
N GLY A 352 5.82 24.49 2.80
CA GLY A 352 6.44 25.27 1.74
C GLY A 352 6.73 24.48 0.46
N SER A 353 7.19 25.18 -0.57
CA SER A 353 7.84 24.58 -1.74
C SER A 353 9.32 24.37 -1.41
N TYR A 354 9.78 23.12 -1.42
CA TYR A 354 11.17 22.74 -1.21
C TYR A 354 11.68 21.94 -2.42
N ARG A 355 13.00 21.76 -2.52
CA ARG A 355 13.61 20.78 -3.43
C ARG A 355 14.12 19.59 -2.60
N LEU A 356 13.77 18.38 -3.03
CA LEU A 356 14.36 17.15 -2.53
C LEU A 356 15.52 16.75 -3.45
N GLN A 357 16.73 16.80 -2.94
CA GLN A 357 17.93 16.26 -3.58
C GLN A 357 18.27 14.93 -2.91
N TRP A 358 18.33 13.84 -3.67
CA TRP A 358 18.90 12.59 -3.17
C TRP A 358 20.42 12.70 -3.16
N ASP A 359 21.06 12.14 -2.14
CA ASP A 359 22.53 12.03 -2.09
C ASP A 359 22.95 10.74 -1.38
N MET A 360 24.23 10.39 -1.48
CA MET A 360 24.85 9.32 -0.71
C MET A 360 25.93 9.88 0.22
N VAL A 361 26.22 9.15 1.29
CA VAL A 361 27.22 9.55 2.29
C VAL A 361 28.13 8.37 2.60
N HIS A 362 29.43 8.64 2.73
CA HIS A 362 30.39 7.74 3.37
C HIS A 362 30.64 8.28 4.78
N GLU A 363 30.13 7.58 5.79
CA GLU A 363 30.12 8.05 7.18
C GLU A 363 31.54 8.33 7.68
N GLY A 364 31.72 9.51 8.29
CA GLY A 364 33.01 10.02 8.73
C GLY A 364 33.98 10.46 7.62
N VAL A 365 33.58 10.47 6.34
CA VAL A 365 34.47 10.78 5.19
C VAL A 365 33.98 11.96 4.35
N ALA A 366 32.80 11.86 3.73
CA ALA A 366 32.20 12.89 2.87
C ALA A 366 30.77 12.52 2.43
N TRP A 367 30.01 13.52 2.00
CA TRP A 367 28.88 13.33 1.10
C TRP A 367 29.37 13.10 -0.34
N PHE A 368 28.58 12.42 -1.17
CA PHE A 368 28.94 12.17 -2.57
C PHE A 368 28.83 13.47 -3.38
N SER A 369 27.82 14.32 -3.11
CA SER A 369 27.72 15.64 -3.76
C SER A 369 28.78 16.68 -3.34
N GLU A 370 29.58 16.39 -2.31
CA GLU A 370 30.80 17.16 -1.96
C GLU A 370 32.02 16.75 -2.81
N ARG A 371 31.91 15.67 -3.60
CA ARG A 371 33.01 15.09 -4.39
C ARG A 371 32.68 15.04 -5.88
N ASP A 372 31.48 14.61 -6.25
CA ASP A 372 30.95 14.66 -7.61
C ASP A 372 30.01 15.88 -7.76
N PRO A 373 30.31 16.87 -8.63
CA PRO A 373 29.45 18.02 -8.91
C PRO A 373 28.22 17.69 -9.78
N SER A 374 27.84 16.41 -9.89
CA SER A 374 26.70 15.90 -10.68
C SER A 374 25.46 15.46 -9.87
N PRO A 375 25.06 16.10 -8.74
CA PRO A 375 23.89 15.65 -7.98
C PRO A 375 22.61 15.76 -8.82
N VAL A 376 21.70 14.79 -8.63
CA VAL A 376 20.39 14.77 -9.30
C VAL A 376 19.63 16.06 -9.00
N GLU A 377 19.22 16.80 -10.04
CA GLU A 377 18.52 18.08 -9.89
C GLU A 377 17.36 17.97 -8.88
N GLY A 378 17.47 18.72 -7.78
CA GLY A 378 16.54 18.62 -6.67
C GLY A 378 15.09 18.84 -7.09
N ARG A 379 14.29 17.76 -7.09
CA ARG A 379 12.90 17.78 -7.55
C ARG A 379 12.05 18.63 -6.61
N ARG A 380 11.22 19.53 -7.16
CA ARG A 380 10.30 20.34 -6.34
C ARG A 380 9.23 19.46 -5.70
N VAL A 381 9.15 19.51 -4.37
CA VAL A 381 8.14 18.85 -3.54
C VAL A 381 7.37 19.92 -2.78
N LEU A 382 6.03 19.90 -2.88
CA LEU A 382 5.19 20.73 -2.05
C LEU A 382 5.00 20.07 -0.68
N VAL A 383 5.72 20.54 0.32
CA VAL A 383 5.49 20.13 1.72
C VAL A 383 4.26 20.91 2.19
N VAL A 384 3.09 20.28 2.13
CA VAL A 384 1.87 20.86 2.68
C VAL A 384 1.93 20.81 4.20
N ALA A 385 1.32 21.79 4.85
CA ALA A 385 0.92 21.61 6.24
C ALA A 385 0.01 20.37 6.34
N PRO A 386 -0.08 19.68 7.49
CA PRO A 386 -1.27 18.88 7.75
C PRO A 386 -2.50 19.76 7.48
N PRO A 387 -3.59 19.22 6.89
CA PRO A 387 -4.79 20.01 6.69
C PRO A 387 -5.34 20.52 8.03
N PHE A 388 -6.40 21.33 7.96
CA PHE A 388 -7.22 21.65 9.13
C PHE A 388 -7.83 20.40 9.83
N SER A 389 -7.56 19.18 9.33
CA SER A 389 -7.91 17.88 9.90
C SER A 389 -7.12 17.49 11.16
N SER A 390 -6.11 18.24 11.58
CA SER A 390 -5.35 17.92 12.82
C SER A 390 -6.27 17.85 14.05
N PRO A 391 -6.42 16.66 14.68
CA PRO A 391 -7.36 16.40 15.78
C PRO A 391 -7.34 17.45 16.90
N LEU A 392 -6.14 17.75 17.40
CA LEU A 392 -5.92 18.67 18.50
C LEU A 392 -6.21 20.12 18.09
N VAL A 393 -5.91 20.50 16.85
CA VAL A 393 -6.21 21.84 16.33
C VAL A 393 -7.73 22.03 16.23
N TRP A 394 -8.47 21.05 15.71
CA TRP A 394 -9.94 21.14 15.64
C TRP A 394 -10.60 21.16 17.02
N ALA A 395 -10.11 20.37 17.97
CA ALA A 395 -10.60 20.42 19.36
C ALA A 395 -10.36 21.80 19.99
N LEU A 396 -9.15 22.36 19.85
CA LEU A 396 -8.81 23.70 20.35
C LEU A 396 -9.62 24.80 19.65
N VAL A 397 -9.81 24.73 18.32
CA VAL A 397 -10.66 25.67 17.56
C VAL A 397 -12.12 25.58 18.02
N SER A 398 -12.64 24.38 18.28
CA SER A 398 -14.01 24.18 18.77
C SER A 398 -14.19 24.77 20.18
N LEU A 399 -13.25 24.52 21.09
CA LEU A 399 -13.27 25.09 22.44
C LEU A 399 -13.14 26.62 22.43
N ALA A 400 -12.26 27.16 21.59
CA ALA A 400 -12.12 28.61 21.39
C ALA A 400 -13.40 29.22 20.80
N ALA A 401 -14.04 28.55 19.82
CA ALA A 401 -15.33 28.98 19.26
C ALA A 401 -16.44 28.97 20.32
N ALA A 402 -16.51 27.94 21.16
CA ALA A 402 -17.47 27.86 22.27
C ALA A 402 -17.28 28.99 23.29
N ALA A 403 -16.03 29.29 23.67
CA ALA A 403 -15.69 30.41 24.55
C ALA A 403 -16.04 31.78 23.91
N LEU A 404 -15.73 31.97 22.63
CA LEU A 404 -16.06 33.20 21.90
C LEU A 404 -17.58 33.39 21.75
N VAL A 405 -18.34 32.32 21.53
CA VAL A 405 -19.81 32.35 21.48
C VAL A 405 -20.39 32.68 22.85
N LEU A 406 -19.90 32.06 23.94
CA LEU A 406 -20.27 32.43 25.32
C LEU A 406 -20.04 33.92 25.57
N ILE A 407 -18.81 34.41 25.34
CA ILE A 407 -18.44 35.82 25.55
C ILE A 407 -19.28 36.75 24.66
N ALA A 408 -19.58 36.38 23.42
CA ALA A 408 -20.44 37.17 22.55
C ALA A 408 -21.89 37.25 23.05
N VAL A 409 -22.45 36.15 23.56
CA VAL A 409 -23.80 36.10 24.14
C VAL A 409 -23.87 36.84 25.47
N GLU A 410 -22.84 36.71 26.31
CA GLU A 410 -22.78 37.35 27.63
C GLU A 410 -22.38 38.82 27.58
N ARG A 411 -21.68 39.29 26.53
CA ARG A 411 -21.16 40.68 26.45
C ARG A 411 -21.58 41.48 25.20
N SER A 412 -22.60 41.06 24.42
CA SER A 412 -23.02 41.82 23.22
C SER A 412 -24.47 42.30 23.26
N ARG A 413 -24.65 43.63 23.38
CA ARG A 413 -25.96 44.32 23.33
C ARG A 413 -26.50 44.47 21.89
N GLY A 414 -25.79 43.87 20.92
CA GLY A 414 -26.02 43.94 19.48
C GLY A 414 -24.70 44.09 18.69
N GLY A 415 -24.75 43.87 17.36
CA GLY A 415 -23.62 44.05 16.45
C GLY A 415 -23.22 42.78 15.68
N TRP A 416 -22.19 42.89 14.84
CA TRP A 416 -21.79 41.82 13.92
C TRP A 416 -21.25 40.56 14.63
N TRP A 417 -20.56 40.71 15.76
CA TRP A 417 -20.08 39.61 16.61
C TRP A 417 -21.20 38.66 17.03
N LEU A 418 -22.30 39.20 17.57
CA LEU A 418 -23.49 38.43 17.95
C LEU A 418 -24.23 37.89 16.71
N GLY A 419 -24.09 38.57 15.57
CA GLY A 419 -24.54 38.10 14.27
C GLY A 419 -23.77 36.89 13.71
N LEU A 420 -22.48 36.74 14.06
CA LEU A 420 -21.70 35.53 13.75
C LEU A 420 -21.96 34.41 14.75
N ALA A 421 -22.03 34.72 16.05
CA ALA A 421 -22.43 33.77 17.08
C ALA A 421 -23.79 33.11 16.73
N ALA A 422 -24.72 33.87 16.16
CA ALA A 422 -26.02 33.41 15.66
C ALA A 422 -26.00 32.30 14.57
N VAL A 423 -24.84 31.95 14.02
CA VAL A 423 -24.66 30.83 13.07
C VAL A 423 -23.51 29.87 13.46
N ALA A 424 -22.91 30.05 14.65
CA ALA A 424 -21.74 29.28 15.07
C ALA A 424 -22.02 27.78 15.23
N ASP A 425 -23.26 27.39 15.52
CA ASP A 425 -23.75 26.01 15.55
C ASP A 425 -23.65 25.32 14.18
N VAL A 426 -24.07 26.01 13.10
CA VAL A 426 -23.99 25.49 11.73
C VAL A 426 -22.55 25.45 11.23
N LEU A 427 -21.76 26.49 11.54
CA LEU A 427 -20.34 26.56 11.16
C LEU A 427 -19.50 25.50 11.88
N TRP A 428 -19.69 25.31 13.19
CA TRP A 428 -19.05 24.24 13.95
C TRP A 428 -19.44 22.86 13.43
N CYS A 429 -20.74 22.61 13.19
CA CYS A 429 -21.19 21.32 12.67
C CYS A 429 -20.60 21.01 11.27
N CYS A 430 -20.50 22.01 10.40
CA CYS A 430 -19.84 21.86 9.10
C CYS A 430 -18.35 21.48 9.25
N GLY A 431 -17.63 22.17 10.14
CA GLY A 431 -16.24 21.86 10.45
C GLY A 431 -16.05 20.47 11.07
N ALA A 432 -16.91 20.06 12.00
CA ALA A 432 -16.85 18.74 12.64
C ALA A 432 -17.08 17.61 11.63
N LEU A 433 -18.09 17.74 10.76
CA LEU A 433 -18.36 16.79 9.69
C LEU A 433 -17.21 16.70 8.68
N LEU A 434 -16.54 17.82 8.37
CA LEU A 434 -15.40 17.85 7.46
C LEU A 434 -14.13 17.25 8.07
N VAL A 435 -13.73 17.72 9.25
CA VAL A 435 -12.48 17.31 9.91
C VAL A 435 -12.49 15.83 10.25
N LYS A 436 -13.61 15.29 10.75
CA LYS A 436 -13.69 13.86 11.13
C LYS A 436 -13.63 12.95 9.91
N GLN A 437 -14.31 13.27 8.81
CA GLN A 437 -14.19 12.51 7.56
C GLN A 437 -12.75 12.50 7.02
N GLN A 438 -12.09 13.66 6.99
CA GLN A 438 -10.70 13.75 6.54
C GLN A 438 -9.75 13.02 7.51
N SER A 439 -10.02 13.01 8.82
CA SER A 439 -9.26 12.21 9.79
C SER A 439 -9.39 10.69 9.56
N VAL A 440 -10.56 10.19 9.15
CA VAL A 440 -10.74 8.76 8.83
C VAL A 440 -9.92 8.40 7.59
N LEU A 441 -10.06 9.19 6.51
CA LEU A 441 -9.27 9.00 5.28
C LEU A 441 -7.75 9.14 5.51
N ASP A 442 -7.34 10.10 6.35
CA ASP A 442 -5.94 10.34 6.72
C ASP A 442 -5.34 9.19 7.54
N ARG A 443 -6.14 8.55 8.40
CA ARG A 443 -5.73 7.38 9.19
C ARG A 443 -5.75 6.11 8.36
N GLY A 444 -6.71 5.95 7.46
CA GLY A 444 -6.79 4.83 6.52
C GLY A 444 -5.78 4.85 5.36
N GLY A 445 -4.72 5.67 5.44
CA GLY A 445 -3.68 5.76 4.41
C GLY A 445 -4.14 6.28 3.04
N GLN A 446 -5.41 6.69 2.91
CA GLN A 446 -6.08 7.06 1.66
C GLN A 446 -6.56 8.52 1.71
N PRO A 447 -5.64 9.50 1.91
CA PRO A 447 -6.00 10.89 2.16
C PRO A 447 -6.74 11.53 0.98
N GLY A 448 -7.78 12.31 1.31
CA GLY A 448 -8.61 12.99 0.32
C GLY A 448 -7.85 14.05 -0.49
N ASP A 449 -8.25 14.22 -1.75
CA ASP A 449 -7.83 15.34 -2.59
C ASP A 449 -8.74 16.57 -2.40
N GLY A 450 -8.44 17.68 -3.10
CA GLY A 450 -9.27 18.90 -3.00
C GLY A 450 -10.72 18.73 -3.47
N ARG A 451 -10.99 17.75 -4.34
CA ARG A 451 -12.33 17.33 -4.78
C ARG A 451 -12.98 16.44 -3.71
N THR A 452 -12.26 15.53 -3.05
CA THR A 452 -12.76 14.78 -1.88
C THR A 452 -13.25 15.73 -0.80
N VAL A 453 -12.49 16.78 -0.50
CA VAL A 453 -12.87 17.83 0.46
C VAL A 453 -14.11 18.60 -0.02
N LEU A 454 -14.18 18.97 -1.29
CA LEU A 454 -15.35 19.65 -1.86
C LEU A 454 -16.62 18.78 -1.82
N LEU A 455 -16.52 17.48 -2.14
CA LEU A 455 -17.64 16.55 -2.09
C LEU A 455 -18.06 16.26 -0.64
N SER A 456 -17.12 16.11 0.29
CA SER A 456 -17.40 16.03 1.73
C SER A 456 -18.15 17.29 2.23
N ALA A 457 -17.79 18.47 1.72
CA ALA A 457 -18.44 19.74 2.04
C ALA A 457 -19.84 19.86 1.41
N ALA A 458 -20.03 19.38 0.19
CA ALA A 458 -21.34 19.30 -0.46
C ALA A 458 -22.28 18.33 0.27
N GLY A 459 -21.77 17.18 0.73
CA GLY A 459 -22.48 16.24 1.60
C GLY A 459 -22.97 16.89 2.90
N ALA A 460 -22.06 17.58 3.62
CA ALA A 460 -22.43 18.36 4.79
C ALA A 460 -23.47 19.45 4.46
N ALA A 461 -23.36 20.13 3.31
CA ALA A 461 -24.32 21.14 2.87
C ALA A 461 -25.73 20.58 2.60
N ILE A 462 -25.86 19.36 2.04
CA ILE A 462 -27.17 18.69 1.84
C ILE A 462 -27.92 18.57 3.18
N VAL A 463 -27.23 18.17 4.24
CA VAL A 463 -27.87 17.96 5.55
C VAL A 463 -28.04 19.27 6.33
N LEU A 464 -27.10 20.22 6.21
CA LEU A 464 -27.13 21.49 6.96
C LEU A 464 -28.12 22.52 6.38
N LEU A 465 -28.34 22.56 5.05
CA LEU A 465 -29.25 23.52 4.43
C LEU A 465 -30.70 23.42 4.95
N PRO A 466 -31.32 22.23 5.09
CA PRO A 466 -32.62 22.08 5.74
C PRO A 466 -32.65 22.56 7.20
N LEU A 467 -31.57 22.32 7.97
CA LEU A 467 -31.53 22.71 9.39
C LEU A 467 -31.58 24.24 9.57
N ILE A 468 -31.10 25.03 8.60
CA ILE A 468 -31.19 26.50 8.62
C ILE A 468 -32.65 27.00 8.69
N LEU A 469 -33.62 26.22 8.20
CA LEU A 469 -35.05 26.55 8.24
C LEU A 469 -35.68 26.31 9.63
N LEU A 470 -35.00 25.58 10.52
CA LEU A 470 -35.49 25.30 11.88
C LEU A 470 -35.29 26.51 12.81
N ARG A 471 -36.16 26.61 13.82
CA ARG A 471 -35.95 27.54 14.95
C ARG A 471 -34.58 27.28 15.57
N ARG A 472 -33.81 28.32 15.87
CA ARG A 472 -32.40 28.28 16.28
C ARG A 472 -32.10 27.34 17.44
N ARG A 473 -32.97 27.32 18.46
CA ARG A 473 -32.84 26.37 19.58
C ARG A 473 -32.93 24.91 19.11
N LEU A 474 -33.81 24.59 18.16
CA LEU A 474 -33.91 23.25 17.58
C LEU A 474 -32.73 22.99 16.64
N ARG A 475 -32.43 23.92 15.71
CA ARG A 475 -31.30 23.84 14.78
C ARG A 475 -30.00 23.48 15.49
N ALA A 476 -29.65 24.20 16.55
CA ALA A 476 -28.36 24.02 17.22
C ALA A 476 -28.25 22.64 17.90
N TRP A 477 -29.32 22.12 18.51
CA TRP A 477 -29.33 20.76 19.05
C TRP A 477 -29.39 19.68 17.96
N CYS A 478 -30.05 19.95 16.82
CA CYS A 478 -29.97 19.08 15.64
C CYS A 478 -28.54 19.03 15.05
N CYS A 479 -27.80 20.14 15.05
CA CYS A 479 -26.39 20.17 14.68
C CYS A 479 -25.53 19.34 15.63
N VAL A 480 -25.73 19.43 16.95
CA VAL A 480 -25.03 18.57 17.93
C VAL A 480 -25.38 17.10 17.75
N ALA A 481 -26.65 16.76 17.52
CA ALA A 481 -27.09 15.39 17.26
C ALA A 481 -26.52 14.82 15.95
N LEU A 482 -26.51 15.61 14.87
CA LEU A 482 -25.93 15.24 13.58
C LEU A 482 -24.41 15.02 13.69
N ALA A 483 -23.69 15.95 14.32
CA ALA A 483 -22.27 15.79 14.58
C ALA A 483 -21.98 14.57 15.47
N GLY A 484 -22.82 14.31 16.49
CA GLY A 484 -22.70 13.13 17.36
C GLY A 484 -22.93 11.81 16.63
N ALA A 485 -23.98 11.71 15.80
CA ALA A 485 -24.25 10.53 14.98
C ALA A 485 -23.12 10.26 13.97
N ALA A 486 -22.66 11.31 13.27
CA ALA A 486 -21.51 11.21 12.39
C ALA A 486 -20.20 10.86 13.14
N THR A 487 -20.06 11.30 14.40
CA THR A 487 -18.90 10.93 15.24
C THR A 487 -18.92 9.45 15.57
N ALA A 488 -20.07 8.91 15.99
CA ALA A 488 -20.20 7.49 16.29
C ALA A 488 -19.91 6.62 15.06
N LEU A 489 -20.44 7.01 13.89
CA LEU A 489 -20.21 6.31 12.63
C LEU A 489 -18.73 6.37 12.19
N LEU A 490 -18.12 7.56 12.17
CA LEU A 490 -16.73 7.74 11.75
C LEU A 490 -15.70 7.18 12.75
N PHE A 491 -16.09 7.00 14.01
CA PHE A 491 -15.31 6.26 15.01
C PHE A 491 -15.45 4.74 14.80
N ALA A 492 -16.65 4.24 14.53
CA ALA A 492 -16.86 2.84 14.17
C ALA A 492 -16.11 2.46 12.88
N ASP A 493 -16.15 3.31 11.85
CA ASP A 493 -15.34 3.18 10.63
C ASP A 493 -13.84 3.04 10.94
N LEU A 494 -13.31 3.86 11.86
CA LEU A 494 -11.89 3.83 12.20
C LEU A 494 -11.49 2.53 12.93
N VAL A 495 -12.32 2.07 13.88
CA VAL A 495 -12.07 0.81 14.60
C VAL A 495 -12.23 -0.39 13.65
N TYR A 496 -13.22 -0.35 12.77
CA TYR A 496 -13.44 -1.38 11.75
C TYR A 496 -12.27 -1.45 10.75
N HIS A 497 -11.79 -0.31 10.26
CA HIS A 497 -10.64 -0.23 9.37
C HIS A 497 -9.35 -0.81 9.97
N ARG A 498 -9.12 -0.67 11.28
CA ARG A 498 -7.94 -1.27 11.96
C ARG A 498 -7.90 -2.79 11.91
N PHE A 499 -9.02 -3.47 11.65
CA PHE A 499 -9.13 -4.94 11.64
C PHE A 499 -9.50 -5.52 10.26
N PHE A 500 -10.24 -4.77 9.43
CA PHE A 500 -10.77 -5.22 8.13
C PHE A 500 -10.24 -4.41 6.94
N GLY A 501 -9.23 -3.56 7.13
CA GLY A 501 -8.60 -2.77 6.04
C GLY A 501 -9.50 -1.74 5.34
N ASP A 502 -10.80 -1.70 5.65
CA ASP A 502 -11.85 -1.04 4.88
C ASP A 502 -12.90 -0.36 5.78
N LEU A 503 -13.92 0.28 5.20
CA LEU A 503 -15.01 0.96 5.93
C LEU A 503 -16.24 0.08 6.16
N LEU A 504 -17.02 0.46 7.18
CA LEU A 504 -18.25 -0.21 7.58
C LEU A 504 -19.33 -0.06 6.49
N SER A 505 -20.05 -1.14 6.15
CA SER A 505 -21.21 -1.11 5.23
C SER A 505 -22.52 -1.36 6.00
N LEU A 506 -23.64 -0.80 5.53
CA LEU A 506 -24.98 -1.15 6.04
C LEU A 506 -25.33 -2.62 5.77
N ALA A 507 -24.62 -3.30 4.87
CA ALA A 507 -24.73 -4.75 4.65
C ALA A 507 -24.48 -5.55 5.95
N ILE A 508 -23.49 -5.16 6.77
CA ILE A 508 -23.17 -5.82 8.05
C ILE A 508 -24.05 -5.40 9.23
N ALA A 509 -25.05 -4.53 9.03
CA ALA A 509 -25.97 -4.16 10.11
C ALA A 509 -26.73 -5.35 10.72
N GLY A 510 -26.82 -6.49 10.04
CA GLY A 510 -27.33 -7.75 10.60
C GLY A 510 -26.43 -8.33 11.70
N ALA A 511 -25.11 -8.21 11.57
CA ALA A 511 -24.11 -8.68 12.53
C ALA A 511 -24.04 -7.83 13.80
N ALA A 512 -24.60 -6.61 13.79
CA ALA A 512 -24.41 -5.61 14.85
C ALA A 512 -24.84 -6.07 16.26
N HIS A 513 -25.70 -7.10 16.37
CA HIS A 513 -26.08 -7.68 17.65
C HIS A 513 -24.97 -8.53 18.30
N GLN A 514 -24.03 -9.06 17.52
CA GLN A 514 -22.94 -9.96 17.95
C GLN A 514 -21.68 -9.18 18.40
N VAL A 515 -21.70 -7.86 18.27
CA VAL A 515 -20.62 -6.95 18.72
C VAL A 515 -20.39 -7.03 20.24
N GLY A 516 -21.39 -7.46 21.00
CA GLY A 516 -21.27 -7.71 22.45
C GLY A 516 -20.37 -8.91 22.80
N ASP A 517 -20.27 -9.89 21.90
CA ASP A 517 -19.53 -11.13 22.11
C ASP A 517 -18.05 -10.92 21.77
N VAL A 518 -17.75 -10.27 20.63
CA VAL A 518 -16.40 -9.84 20.21
C VAL A 518 -15.81 -8.65 21.01
N ARG A 519 -16.42 -8.26 22.15
CA ARG A 519 -16.08 -7.03 22.87
C ARG A 519 -14.60 -6.87 23.24
N ALA A 520 -13.87 -7.97 23.47
CA ALA A 520 -12.44 -7.93 23.78
C ALA A 520 -11.63 -7.46 22.57
N SER A 521 -11.85 -8.05 21.40
CA SER A 521 -11.25 -7.65 20.13
C SER A 521 -11.59 -6.20 19.76
N VAL A 522 -12.82 -5.74 20.03
CA VAL A 522 -13.20 -4.34 19.79
C VAL A 522 -12.45 -3.37 20.71
N LEU A 523 -12.16 -3.77 21.96
CA LEU A 523 -11.44 -2.94 22.93
C LEU A 523 -9.92 -2.90 22.68
N SER A 524 -9.30 -3.98 22.20
CA SER A 524 -7.86 -4.00 21.87
C SER A 524 -7.50 -3.12 20.66
N LEU A 525 -8.48 -2.81 19.80
CA LEU A 525 -8.34 -1.92 18.63
C LEU A 525 -8.48 -0.42 18.96
N LEU A 526 -8.60 -0.02 20.23
CA LEU A 526 -8.79 1.39 20.61
C LEU A 526 -7.47 2.10 20.94
N GLU A 527 -7.17 3.20 20.24
CA GLU A 527 -6.01 4.02 20.55
C GLU A 527 -6.36 5.10 21.60
N PRO A 528 -5.46 5.43 22.56
CA PRO A 528 -5.63 6.58 23.45
C PRO A 528 -5.83 7.91 22.73
N GLY A 529 -5.38 8.02 21.47
CA GLY A 529 -5.61 9.17 20.62
C GLY A 529 -7.08 9.41 20.29
N ASP A 530 -7.91 8.35 20.17
CA ASP A 530 -9.26 8.42 19.59
C ASP A 530 -10.26 9.22 20.42
N ALA A 531 -9.97 9.42 21.72
CA ALA A 531 -10.78 10.26 22.61
C ALA A 531 -11.08 11.66 22.04
N TRP A 532 -10.19 12.19 21.17
CA TRP A 532 -10.39 13.48 20.49
C TRP A 532 -11.72 13.57 19.71
N PHE A 533 -12.20 12.45 19.14
CA PHE A 533 -13.42 12.41 18.33
C PHE A 533 -14.65 12.93 19.09
N TRP A 534 -14.62 12.88 20.43
CA TRP A 534 -15.76 13.22 21.29
C TRP A 534 -15.62 14.59 21.97
N VAL A 535 -14.42 15.19 21.99
CA VAL A 535 -14.12 16.44 22.72
C VAL A 535 -14.84 17.66 22.12
N ASP A 536 -14.91 17.75 20.79
CA ASP A 536 -15.58 18.86 20.11
C ASP A 536 -17.10 18.84 20.29
N LEU A 537 -17.72 17.70 20.60
CA LEU A 537 -19.16 17.59 20.87
C LEU A 537 -19.54 18.31 22.18
N ALA A 538 -18.65 18.30 23.18
CA ALA A 538 -18.85 19.10 24.40
C ALA A 538 -18.79 20.60 24.09
N ALA A 539 -17.87 21.04 23.24
CA ALA A 539 -17.82 22.41 22.74
C ALA A 539 -19.08 22.76 21.92
N GLY A 540 -19.55 21.84 21.06
CA GLY A 540 -20.79 21.96 20.30
C GLY A 540 -22.03 22.11 21.18
N ALA A 541 -22.12 21.36 22.29
CA ALA A 541 -23.19 21.50 23.27
C ALA A 541 -23.17 22.87 23.97
N VAL A 542 -21.99 23.40 24.30
CA VAL A 542 -21.83 24.77 24.85
C VAL A 542 -22.22 25.83 23.82
N ILE A 543 -21.83 25.66 22.55
CA ILE A 543 -22.28 26.50 21.44
C ILE A 543 -23.80 26.45 21.33
N ALA A 544 -24.42 25.26 21.31
CA ALA A 544 -25.86 25.12 21.16
C ALA A 544 -26.66 25.73 22.32
N ALA A 545 -26.22 25.51 23.57
CA ALA A 545 -26.81 26.11 24.76
C ALA A 545 -26.69 27.64 24.79
N SER A 546 -25.64 28.19 24.18
CA SER A 546 -25.40 29.64 24.11
C SER A 546 -26.14 30.29 22.94
N VAL A 547 -26.08 29.71 21.74
CA VAL A 547 -26.76 30.18 20.52
C VAL A 547 -28.28 30.13 20.69
N ALA A 548 -28.82 29.17 21.44
CA ALA A 548 -30.22 29.11 21.82
C ALA A 548 -30.71 30.30 22.68
N ARG A 549 -29.81 31.10 23.28
CA ARG A 549 -30.13 32.34 24.01
C ARG A 549 -30.27 33.56 23.09
N ILE A 550 -29.79 33.48 21.83
CA ILE A 550 -29.75 34.63 20.90
C ILE A 550 -31.14 34.84 20.24
N PRO A 551 -31.73 36.04 20.28
CA PRO A 551 -33.04 36.31 19.66
C PRO A 551 -33.07 36.07 18.14
N GLU A 552 -34.17 35.50 17.63
CA GLU A 552 -34.34 35.09 16.22
C GLU A 552 -34.32 36.22 15.17
N ARG A 553 -34.31 37.48 15.62
CA ARG A 553 -34.12 38.65 14.76
C ARG A 553 -32.64 38.92 14.47
N VAL A 554 -31.74 38.48 15.34
CA VAL A 554 -30.29 38.72 15.25
C VAL A 554 -29.61 37.67 14.38
N GLY A 555 -28.67 38.11 13.54
CA GLY A 555 -27.85 37.24 12.69
C GLY A 555 -28.47 36.84 11.35
N ARG A 556 -29.69 37.29 11.00
CA ARG A 556 -30.38 36.94 9.74
C ARG A 556 -29.51 37.12 8.48
N ALA A 557 -28.70 38.18 8.43
CA ALA A 557 -27.76 38.40 7.33
C ALA A 557 -26.64 37.34 7.28
N ALA A 558 -26.07 36.96 8.43
CA ALA A 558 -25.08 35.88 8.50
C ALA A 558 -25.72 34.52 8.16
N THR A 559 -26.94 34.24 8.60
CA THR A 559 -27.71 33.05 8.21
C THR A 559 -27.89 32.99 6.68
N ALA A 560 -28.24 34.10 6.04
CA ALA A 560 -28.36 34.17 4.58
C ALA A 560 -27.02 33.97 3.88
N VAL A 561 -25.93 34.56 4.37
CA VAL A 561 -24.57 34.34 3.84
C VAL A 561 -24.15 32.86 3.97
N VAL A 562 -24.36 32.23 5.13
CA VAL A 562 -24.06 30.81 5.34
C VAL A 562 -24.90 29.91 4.43
N ALA A 563 -26.20 30.21 4.26
CA ALA A 563 -27.05 29.48 3.33
C ALA A 563 -26.59 29.61 1.86
N VAL A 564 -26.19 30.81 1.42
CA VAL A 564 -25.65 31.05 0.08
C VAL A 564 -24.31 30.34 -0.13
N LEU A 565 -23.42 30.34 0.88
CA LEU A 565 -22.14 29.62 0.82
C LEU A 565 -22.36 28.09 0.73
N LEU A 566 -23.23 27.52 1.57
CA LEU A 566 -23.56 26.09 1.52
C LEU A 566 -24.25 25.70 0.20
N ALA A 567 -25.14 26.54 -0.33
CA ALA A 567 -25.75 26.31 -1.64
C ALA A 567 -24.71 26.39 -2.78
N GLY A 568 -23.76 27.32 -2.72
CA GLY A 568 -22.66 27.41 -3.68
C GLY A 568 -21.74 26.18 -3.64
N VAL A 569 -21.41 25.70 -2.44
CA VAL A 569 -20.66 24.45 -2.22
C VAL A 569 -21.42 23.24 -2.76
N LEU A 570 -22.74 23.16 -2.52
CA LEU A 570 -23.58 22.09 -3.06
C LEU A 570 -23.63 22.09 -4.60
N VAL A 571 -23.76 23.26 -5.22
CA VAL A 571 -23.70 23.39 -6.70
C VAL A 571 -22.32 23.00 -7.24
N ALA A 572 -21.24 23.44 -6.61
CA ALA A 572 -19.88 23.06 -6.99
C ALA A 572 -19.62 21.55 -6.82
N GLY A 573 -20.19 20.93 -5.79
CA GLY A 573 -20.21 19.48 -5.61
C GLY A 573 -20.98 18.75 -6.71
N ALA A 574 -22.20 19.20 -7.03
CA ALA A 574 -23.01 18.61 -8.10
C ALA A 574 -22.34 18.72 -9.48
N VAL A 575 -21.69 19.85 -9.80
CA VAL A 575 -20.85 20.01 -11.00
C VAL A 575 -19.67 19.04 -10.99
N SER A 576 -19.04 18.83 -9.83
CA SER A 576 -17.92 17.88 -9.68
C SER A 576 -18.35 16.42 -9.88
N VAL A 577 -19.50 16.02 -9.34
CA VAL A 577 -20.09 14.69 -9.59
C VAL A 577 -20.47 14.53 -11.07
N SER A 578 -21.09 15.53 -11.68
CA SER A 578 -21.42 15.52 -13.11
C SER A 578 -20.19 15.38 -14.00
N ALA A 579 -19.10 16.09 -13.69
CA ALA A 579 -17.83 15.97 -14.40
C ALA A 579 -17.11 14.63 -14.19
N LEU A 580 -17.34 13.97 -13.05
CA LEU A 580 -16.78 12.66 -12.72
C LEU A 580 -17.52 11.53 -13.47
N VAL A 581 -18.85 11.55 -13.47
CA VAL A 581 -19.70 10.62 -14.23
C VAL A 581 -19.55 10.84 -15.74
N GLY A 582 -19.61 12.08 -16.21
CA GLY A 582 -19.55 12.43 -17.64
C GLY A 582 -18.22 12.16 -18.33
N ARG A 583 -17.16 11.79 -17.58
CA ARG A 583 -15.87 11.32 -18.11
C ARG A 583 -15.73 9.79 -18.11
N GLY A 584 -16.74 9.06 -17.64
CA GLY A 584 -16.64 7.62 -17.34
C GLY A 584 -15.70 7.30 -16.17
N GLY A 585 -15.23 8.33 -15.45
CA GLY A 585 -14.11 8.26 -14.51
C GLY A 585 -14.45 7.76 -13.11
N ALA A 586 -15.74 7.72 -12.75
CA ALA A 586 -16.24 6.88 -11.67
C ALA A 586 -17.44 6.06 -12.16
N ARG A 587 -17.16 4.83 -12.58
CA ARG A 587 -18.14 3.74 -12.48
C ARG A 587 -18.24 3.41 -10.99
N PHE A 588 -19.21 4.01 -10.31
CA PHE A 588 -19.45 3.78 -8.89
C PHE A 588 -19.70 2.29 -8.57
N ASP A 589 -20.10 1.53 -9.58
CA ASP A 589 -20.45 0.12 -9.57
C ASP A 589 -19.24 -0.80 -9.91
N GLN A 590 -18.02 -0.23 -9.94
CA GLN A 590 -16.74 -0.96 -10.11
C GLN A 590 -15.69 -0.48 -9.10
N VAL A 591 -16.10 -0.14 -7.88
CA VAL A 591 -15.19 0.20 -6.78
C VAL A 591 -15.31 -0.88 -5.72
N PHE A 592 -14.28 -1.71 -5.62
CA PHE A 592 -14.30 -2.99 -4.89
C PHE A 592 -13.76 -2.90 -3.45
N GLN A 593 -13.53 -1.69 -2.93
CA GLN A 593 -13.18 -1.38 -1.55
C GLN A 593 -13.92 -0.09 -1.13
N ASN A 594 -14.59 -0.09 0.02
CA ASN A 594 -15.41 1.03 0.49
C ASN A 594 -14.57 2.29 0.75
N LEU A 595 -13.36 2.15 1.26
CA LEU A 595 -12.40 3.20 1.56
C LEU A 595 -11.88 3.89 0.29
N ALA A 596 -11.74 3.14 -0.82
CA ALA A 596 -11.40 3.72 -2.12
C ALA A 596 -12.55 4.59 -2.64
N LEU A 597 -13.81 4.14 -2.49
CA LEU A 597 -14.99 4.94 -2.82
C LEU A 597 -15.11 6.17 -1.92
N ALA A 598 -14.90 6.02 -0.62
CA ALA A 598 -14.91 7.12 0.35
C ALA A 598 -13.78 8.14 0.13
N ARG A 599 -12.61 7.72 -0.39
CA ARG A 599 -11.56 8.64 -0.85
C ARG A 599 -12.01 9.46 -2.06
N GLU A 600 -12.81 8.90 -2.95
CA GLU A 600 -13.32 9.61 -4.14
C GLU A 600 -14.48 10.58 -3.81
N VAL A 601 -15.38 10.26 -2.86
CA VAL A 601 -16.58 11.10 -2.56
C VAL A 601 -16.68 11.69 -1.14
N GLY A 602 -15.89 11.23 -0.18
CA GLY A 602 -16.02 11.54 1.25
C GLY A 602 -16.81 10.45 2.02
N VAL A 603 -16.37 10.13 3.24
CA VAL A 603 -16.84 8.96 4.01
C VAL A 603 -18.35 8.96 4.28
N LEU A 604 -18.93 10.10 4.70
CA LEU A 604 -20.38 10.17 4.96
C LEU A 604 -21.22 10.14 3.67
N ASN A 605 -20.63 10.52 2.52
CA ASN A 605 -21.27 10.37 1.22
C ASN A 605 -21.21 8.92 0.74
N PHE A 606 -20.11 8.20 0.99
CA PHE A 606 -20.03 6.76 0.80
C PHE A 606 -21.15 6.06 1.59
N HIS A 607 -21.29 6.34 2.89
CA HIS A 607 -22.37 5.76 3.73
C HIS A 607 -23.77 6.06 3.19
N ALA A 608 -24.01 7.24 2.62
CA ALA A 608 -25.28 7.56 1.99
C ALA A 608 -25.54 6.76 0.70
N VAL A 609 -24.49 6.49 -0.10
CA VAL A 609 -24.56 5.65 -1.30
C VAL A 609 -24.74 4.17 -0.96
N ASP A 610 -23.96 3.66 0.00
CA ASP A 610 -24.05 2.29 0.51
C ASP A 610 -25.42 2.01 1.14
N ALA A 611 -25.93 2.91 2.00
CA ALA A 611 -27.26 2.79 2.57
C ALA A 611 -28.36 2.82 1.49
N GLY A 612 -28.20 3.68 0.47
CA GLY A 612 -29.11 3.74 -0.68
C GLY A 612 -29.13 2.42 -1.48
N ARG A 613 -27.95 1.86 -1.78
CA ARG A 613 -27.78 0.58 -2.47
C ARG A 613 -28.34 -0.58 -1.65
N THR A 614 -27.95 -0.69 -0.38
CA THR A 614 -28.40 -1.74 0.54
C THR A 614 -29.92 -1.71 0.76
N LEU A 615 -30.53 -0.52 0.79
CA LEU A 615 -31.98 -0.39 0.89
C LEU A 615 -32.68 -0.72 -0.44
N ALA A 616 -32.14 -0.29 -1.58
CA ALA A 616 -32.67 -0.64 -2.90
C ALA A 616 -32.63 -2.16 -3.14
N GLY A 617 -31.50 -2.82 -2.86
CA GLY A 617 -31.33 -4.28 -2.91
C GLY A 617 -32.11 -5.08 -1.84
N ARG A 618 -32.89 -4.40 -0.99
CA ARG A 618 -33.87 -5.02 -0.06
C ARG A 618 -35.32 -4.72 -0.43
N LEU A 619 -35.63 -3.52 -0.94
CA LEU A 619 -37.00 -3.11 -1.31
C LEU A 619 -37.38 -3.38 -2.77
N TRP A 620 -36.40 -3.37 -3.67
CA TRP A 620 -36.57 -3.42 -5.12
C TRP A 620 -35.48 -4.29 -5.76
N ARG A 621 -35.30 -5.55 -5.31
CA ARG A 621 -34.52 -6.53 -6.06
C ARG A 621 -35.17 -6.74 -7.43
N PRO A 622 -34.49 -6.46 -8.56
CA PRO A 622 -34.96 -6.91 -9.86
C PRO A 622 -34.86 -8.43 -9.93
N SER A 623 -35.77 -9.07 -10.66
CA SER A 623 -35.47 -10.40 -11.21
C SER A 623 -34.43 -10.24 -12.31
N LEU A 624 -33.39 -11.08 -12.34
CA LEU A 624 -32.52 -11.14 -13.52
C LEU A 624 -33.34 -11.55 -14.75
N GLU A 625 -32.98 -11.01 -15.91
CA GLU A 625 -33.54 -11.48 -17.19
C GLU A 625 -33.08 -12.94 -17.44
N PRO A 626 -33.90 -13.80 -18.06
CA PRO A 626 -33.52 -15.20 -18.31
C PRO A 626 -32.19 -15.34 -19.05
N ALA A 627 -31.90 -14.44 -19.99
CA ALA A 627 -30.64 -14.37 -20.75
C ALA A 627 -29.41 -13.95 -19.91
N GLU A 628 -29.59 -13.54 -18.66
CA GLU A 628 -28.52 -13.35 -17.68
C GLU A 628 -28.25 -14.64 -16.90
N ILE A 629 -29.30 -15.34 -16.48
CA ILE A 629 -29.18 -16.67 -15.87
C ILE A 629 -28.58 -17.68 -16.88
N ASP A 630 -28.93 -17.58 -18.16
CA ASP A 630 -28.30 -18.34 -19.25
C ASP A 630 -26.79 -18.05 -19.35
N ARG A 631 -26.37 -16.79 -19.21
CA ARG A 631 -24.95 -16.37 -19.21
C ARG A 631 -24.19 -16.90 -17.98
N LEU A 632 -24.82 -16.89 -16.81
CA LEU A 632 -24.25 -17.47 -15.59
C LEU A 632 -24.08 -18.99 -15.74
N ALA A 633 -25.11 -19.69 -16.22
CA ALA A 633 -25.03 -21.13 -16.46
C ALA A 633 -23.95 -21.50 -17.49
N ALA A 634 -23.85 -20.73 -18.58
CA ALA A 634 -22.79 -20.90 -19.58
C ALA A 634 -21.38 -20.74 -18.98
N TRP A 635 -21.17 -19.81 -18.04
CA TRP A 635 -19.88 -19.65 -17.35
C TRP A 635 -19.45 -20.90 -16.56
N PHE A 636 -20.40 -21.57 -15.89
CA PHE A 636 -20.14 -22.84 -15.21
C PHE A 636 -19.92 -23.98 -16.20
N MET A 637 -20.64 -24.00 -17.34
CA MET A 637 -20.44 -24.98 -18.43
C MET A 637 -19.05 -24.86 -19.06
N GLU A 638 -18.58 -23.64 -19.36
CA GLU A 638 -17.20 -23.34 -19.83
C GLU A 638 -16.13 -23.98 -18.92
N ARG A 639 -16.42 -24.13 -17.61
CA ARG A 639 -15.47 -24.56 -16.56
C ARG A 639 -15.65 -26.00 -16.10
N THR A 640 -16.56 -26.76 -16.72
CA THR A 640 -16.90 -28.15 -16.33
C THR A 640 -15.68 -29.06 -16.21
N SER A 641 -14.74 -28.99 -17.16
CA SER A 641 -13.52 -29.82 -17.17
C SER A 641 -12.56 -29.57 -16.01
N ARG A 642 -12.57 -28.36 -15.41
CA ARG A 642 -11.74 -28.00 -14.24
C ARG A 642 -12.31 -28.55 -12.93
N ARG A 643 -13.60 -28.89 -12.93
CA ARG A 643 -14.31 -29.50 -11.80
C ARG A 643 -14.46 -31.01 -11.92
N ALA A 644 -14.37 -31.55 -13.13
CA ALA A 644 -14.72 -32.94 -13.42
C ALA A 644 -13.99 -33.97 -12.54
N GLY A 645 -14.70 -35.05 -12.25
CA GLY A 645 -14.21 -36.27 -11.62
C GLY A 645 -13.23 -37.03 -12.52
N VAL A 646 -12.02 -36.49 -12.67
CA VAL A 646 -10.93 -37.04 -13.47
C VAL A 646 -9.61 -36.97 -12.69
N GLY A 647 -8.62 -37.73 -13.14
CA GLY A 647 -7.32 -37.88 -12.47
C GLY A 647 -7.17 -39.23 -11.77
N PRO A 648 -5.96 -39.58 -11.28
CA PRO A 648 -5.66 -40.89 -10.74
C PRO A 648 -6.35 -41.19 -9.39
N TRP A 649 -6.88 -40.17 -8.71
CA TRP A 649 -7.52 -40.28 -7.40
C TRP A 649 -9.05 -40.14 -7.43
N PHE A 650 -9.68 -40.02 -8.60
CA PHE A 650 -11.14 -39.97 -8.68
C PHE A 650 -11.77 -41.29 -8.18
N GLY A 651 -12.66 -41.20 -7.19
CA GLY A 651 -13.28 -42.35 -6.53
C GLY A 651 -12.33 -43.18 -5.65
N ALA A 652 -11.08 -42.77 -5.44
CA ALA A 652 -10.10 -43.58 -4.74
C ALA A 652 -10.38 -43.77 -3.24
N ALA A 653 -11.29 -42.97 -2.65
CA ALA A 653 -11.83 -43.17 -1.31
C ALA A 653 -13.37 -43.28 -1.31
N GLU A 654 -13.97 -43.85 -2.36
CA GLU A 654 -15.42 -44.09 -2.41
C GLU A 654 -15.93 -44.83 -1.16
N SER A 655 -17.06 -44.38 -0.61
CA SER A 655 -17.69 -44.89 0.62
C SER A 655 -16.88 -44.70 1.93
N ALA A 656 -15.73 -44.03 1.91
CA ALA A 656 -15.04 -43.62 3.14
C ALA A 656 -15.84 -42.55 3.90
N ASN A 657 -15.69 -42.50 5.23
CA ASN A 657 -16.18 -41.38 6.04
C ASN A 657 -15.42 -40.11 5.67
N LEU A 658 -16.07 -38.95 5.80
CA LEU A 658 -15.45 -37.64 5.67
C LEU A 658 -15.50 -36.90 7.01
N LEU A 659 -14.33 -36.52 7.51
CA LEU A 659 -14.16 -35.62 8.64
C LEU A 659 -13.44 -34.35 8.19
N MET A 660 -14.09 -33.22 8.39
CA MET A 660 -13.57 -31.88 8.11
C MET A 660 -13.33 -31.13 9.42
N VAL A 661 -12.17 -30.50 9.54
CA VAL A 661 -11.81 -29.64 10.67
C VAL A 661 -11.46 -28.25 10.15
N GLN A 662 -12.31 -27.28 10.46
CA GLN A 662 -12.00 -25.87 10.32
C GLN A 662 -11.28 -25.41 11.60
N ALA A 663 -10.00 -25.04 11.45
CA ALA A 663 -9.13 -24.61 12.52
C ALA A 663 -9.09 -23.07 12.58
N GLU A 664 -9.83 -22.50 13.52
CA GLU A 664 -9.93 -21.06 13.79
C GLU A 664 -8.55 -20.37 13.79
N SER A 665 -8.39 -19.35 12.93
CA SER A 665 -7.20 -18.49 12.81
C SER A 665 -5.86 -19.21 12.52
N LEU A 666 -5.87 -20.48 12.08
CA LEU A 666 -4.64 -21.26 11.80
C LEU A 666 -3.94 -20.77 10.51
N GLN A 667 -2.89 -19.95 10.64
CA GLN A 667 -2.08 -19.52 9.49
C GLN A 667 -0.98 -20.52 9.15
N GLY A 668 -0.71 -20.71 7.85
CA GLY A 668 0.20 -21.76 7.34
C GLY A 668 1.67 -21.59 7.73
N PHE A 669 2.06 -20.42 8.27
CA PHE A 669 3.44 -20.17 8.71
C PHE A 669 3.84 -20.90 10.00
N VAL A 670 2.90 -21.48 10.76
CA VAL A 670 3.22 -22.23 11.99
C VAL A 670 3.63 -23.68 11.72
N LEU A 671 3.35 -24.21 10.52
CA LEU A 671 3.81 -25.54 10.11
C LEU A 671 5.34 -25.52 9.94
N GLY A 672 6.02 -26.44 10.63
CA GLY A 672 7.48 -26.48 10.68
C GLY A 672 8.16 -25.29 11.39
N LEU A 673 7.39 -24.45 12.11
CA LEU A 673 7.96 -23.33 12.87
C LEU A 673 8.56 -23.83 14.19
N GLU A 674 9.83 -23.49 14.42
CA GLU A 674 10.54 -23.73 15.69
C GLU A 674 10.82 -22.42 16.42
N ILE A 675 10.62 -22.41 17.75
CA ILE A 675 11.01 -21.32 18.66
C ILE A 675 11.79 -21.95 19.81
N GLY A 676 12.97 -21.41 20.15
CA GLY A 676 13.81 -21.96 21.22
C GLY A 676 14.42 -23.35 20.96
N GLY A 677 14.13 -23.97 19.81
CA GLY A 677 14.41 -25.37 19.51
C GLY A 677 13.20 -26.30 19.71
N GLU A 678 12.00 -25.75 19.97
CA GLU A 678 10.75 -26.49 20.02
C GLU A 678 9.87 -26.18 18.80
N GLU A 679 9.37 -27.22 18.12
CA GLU A 679 8.28 -27.10 17.14
C GLU A 679 7.02 -26.54 17.81
N VAL A 680 6.35 -25.58 17.17
CA VAL A 680 5.07 -25.01 17.64
C VAL A 680 3.93 -26.04 17.47
N THR A 681 3.87 -26.71 16.32
CA THR A 681 2.82 -27.71 15.97
C THR A 681 3.37 -29.10 15.61
N PRO A 682 4.07 -29.78 16.52
CA PRO A 682 4.81 -31.02 16.26
C PRO A 682 3.94 -32.21 15.85
N PHE A 683 2.74 -32.36 16.41
CA PHE A 683 1.83 -33.42 15.99
C PHE A 683 1.30 -33.14 14.57
N LEU A 684 0.87 -31.91 14.29
CA LEU A 684 0.37 -31.52 12.97
C LEU A 684 1.47 -31.63 11.90
N ASN A 685 2.71 -31.25 12.21
CA ASN A 685 3.87 -31.40 11.33
C ASN A 685 4.07 -32.87 10.92
N ARG A 686 4.18 -33.80 11.89
CA ARG A 686 4.31 -35.25 11.59
C ARG A 686 3.06 -35.86 10.97
N TRP A 687 1.88 -35.35 11.30
CA TRP A 687 0.63 -35.83 10.69
C TRP A 687 0.53 -35.43 9.21
N ALA A 688 1.08 -34.26 8.85
CA ALA A 688 1.16 -33.74 7.49
C ALA A 688 2.07 -34.57 6.57
N GLU A 689 3.12 -35.23 7.09
CA GLU A 689 3.95 -36.16 6.32
C GLU A 689 3.13 -37.29 5.67
N GLY A 690 2.06 -37.73 6.35
CA GLY A 690 1.10 -38.71 5.86
C GLY A 690 -0.10 -38.12 5.13
N ALA A 691 -0.05 -36.85 4.72
CA ALA A 691 -1.13 -36.11 4.07
C ALA A 691 -0.65 -35.40 2.79
N LEU A 692 -1.59 -34.91 2.00
CA LEU A 692 -1.38 -34.02 0.87
C LEU A 692 -1.55 -32.57 1.35
N LEU A 693 -0.48 -31.77 1.29
CA LEU A 693 -0.42 -30.38 1.75
C LEU A 693 -0.49 -29.41 0.55
N PHE A 694 -1.53 -28.57 0.52
CA PHE A 694 -1.70 -27.52 -0.50
C PHE A 694 -1.02 -26.23 -0.03
N ARG A 695 0.28 -26.10 -0.33
CA ARG A 695 1.18 -25.08 0.24
C ARG A 695 0.85 -23.63 -0.17
N ASN A 696 0.12 -23.46 -1.28
CA ASN A 696 -0.33 -22.16 -1.78
C ASN A 696 -1.86 -21.97 -1.61
N ALA A 697 -2.46 -22.58 -0.58
CA ALA A 697 -3.82 -22.25 -0.17
C ALA A 697 -3.92 -20.78 0.28
N THR A 698 -4.92 -20.08 -0.25
CA THR A 698 -5.16 -18.64 -0.09
C THR A 698 -6.32 -18.46 0.89
N ASP A 699 -6.21 -17.50 1.83
CA ASP A 699 -7.39 -17.01 2.55
C ASP A 699 -8.30 -16.27 1.54
N GLN A 700 -9.54 -16.75 1.40
CA GLN A 700 -10.56 -16.17 0.52
C GLN A 700 -11.73 -15.55 1.30
N THR A 701 -11.63 -15.47 2.62
CA THR A 701 -12.65 -14.86 3.47
C THR A 701 -12.72 -13.35 3.28
N ALA A 702 -13.81 -12.75 3.76
CA ALA A 702 -13.98 -11.31 3.81
C ALA A 702 -14.61 -10.94 5.17
N GLN A 703 -15.63 -10.08 5.14
CA GLN A 703 -16.26 -9.52 6.34
C GLN A 703 -17.06 -10.56 7.17
N GLY A 704 -17.22 -11.79 6.68
CA GLY A 704 -17.80 -12.93 7.40
C GLY A 704 -16.78 -13.89 8.01
N ARG A 705 -15.47 -13.71 7.77
CA ARG A 705 -14.36 -14.47 8.38
C ARG A 705 -14.66 -15.99 8.41
N SER A 706 -14.70 -16.62 9.59
CA SER A 706 -14.96 -18.06 9.76
C SER A 706 -16.21 -18.54 8.99
N SER A 707 -17.25 -17.71 8.89
CA SER A 707 -18.50 -18.05 8.18
C SER A 707 -18.45 -17.89 6.66
N ASP A 708 -17.50 -17.09 6.15
CA ASP A 708 -17.19 -17.08 4.72
C ASP A 708 -16.38 -18.34 4.37
N ALA A 709 -15.47 -18.80 5.22
CA ALA A 709 -14.76 -20.08 5.01
C ALA A 709 -15.73 -21.28 5.01
N GLU A 710 -16.78 -21.26 5.83
CA GLU A 710 -17.88 -22.22 5.77
C GLU A 710 -18.61 -22.16 4.41
N LEU A 711 -18.93 -20.96 3.88
CA LEU A 711 -19.52 -20.81 2.55
C LEU A 711 -18.59 -21.37 1.45
N LEU A 712 -17.33 -20.94 1.45
CA LEU A 712 -16.34 -21.33 0.45
C LEU A 712 -16.12 -22.84 0.42
N THR A 713 -15.88 -23.47 1.58
CA THR A 713 -15.58 -24.90 1.65
C THR A 713 -16.79 -25.79 1.44
N GLN A 714 -17.99 -25.35 1.83
CA GLN A 714 -19.20 -26.18 1.75
C GLN A 714 -20.01 -25.95 0.47
N VAL A 715 -20.05 -24.73 -0.09
CA VAL A 715 -20.85 -24.44 -1.31
C VAL A 715 -20.03 -23.91 -2.49
N SER A 716 -18.73 -23.66 -2.34
CA SER A 716 -17.80 -23.25 -3.41
C SER A 716 -18.29 -22.04 -4.21
N LEU A 717 -18.69 -20.99 -3.49
CA LEU A 717 -18.93 -19.64 -3.99
C LEU A 717 -18.02 -18.68 -3.21
N LEU A 718 -17.54 -17.62 -3.86
CA LEU A 718 -16.83 -16.56 -3.15
C LEU A 718 -17.80 -15.78 -2.24
N PRO A 719 -17.35 -15.25 -1.10
CA PRO A 719 -18.16 -14.35 -0.29
C PRO A 719 -18.48 -13.06 -1.06
N PRO A 720 -19.57 -12.35 -0.71
CA PRO A 720 -19.95 -11.10 -1.37
C PRO A 720 -18.95 -9.98 -1.07
N THR A 721 -18.92 -8.97 -1.94
CA THR A 721 -17.96 -7.86 -1.85
C THR A 721 -18.15 -6.97 -0.62
N ALA A 722 -19.33 -7.01 0.01
CA ALA A 722 -19.62 -6.34 1.27
C ALA A 722 -20.48 -7.21 2.20
N GLY A 723 -20.05 -7.32 3.45
CA GLY A 723 -20.66 -8.11 4.52
C GLY A 723 -20.55 -9.61 4.40
N ALA A 724 -21.04 -10.32 5.42
CA ALA A 724 -20.98 -11.78 5.48
C ALA A 724 -22.14 -12.44 4.72
N ALA A 725 -21.84 -13.49 3.96
CA ALA A 725 -22.89 -14.28 3.30
C ALA A 725 -23.91 -14.84 4.32
N ALA A 726 -23.42 -15.22 5.50
CA ALA A 726 -24.22 -15.76 6.60
C ALA A 726 -25.35 -14.85 7.11
N PHE A 727 -25.28 -13.53 6.93
CA PHE A 727 -26.40 -12.63 7.26
C PHE A 727 -27.18 -12.15 6.04
N ARG A 728 -26.57 -12.18 4.84
CA ARG A 728 -27.20 -11.71 3.60
C ARG A 728 -28.04 -12.79 2.90
N PHE A 729 -27.62 -14.06 2.98
CA PHE A 729 -28.02 -15.15 2.08
C PHE A 729 -28.23 -16.52 2.77
N ALA A 730 -28.44 -16.56 4.08
CA ALA A 730 -28.57 -17.83 4.82
C ALA A 730 -29.80 -18.68 4.44
N GLY A 731 -30.82 -18.07 3.84
CA GLY A 731 -32.05 -18.74 3.39
C GLY A 731 -32.04 -19.18 1.92
N ASN A 732 -30.89 -19.12 1.25
CA ASN A 732 -30.72 -19.52 -0.14
C ASN A 732 -30.70 -21.07 -0.30
N HIS A 733 -31.06 -21.53 -1.49
CA HIS A 733 -31.10 -22.93 -1.91
C HIS A 733 -29.74 -23.36 -2.48
N TYR A 734 -28.79 -23.64 -1.59
CA TYR A 734 -27.46 -24.12 -1.96
C TYR A 734 -27.44 -25.60 -2.37
N THR A 735 -26.42 -25.98 -3.13
CA THR A 735 -26.16 -27.37 -3.54
C THR A 735 -24.76 -27.80 -3.11
N GLY A 736 -24.49 -27.71 -1.81
CA GLY A 736 -23.17 -27.89 -1.23
C GLY A 736 -22.69 -29.34 -1.05
N LEU A 737 -21.42 -29.48 -0.64
CA LEU A 737 -20.70 -30.70 -0.31
C LEU A 737 -21.51 -31.67 0.56
N ALA A 738 -22.09 -31.17 1.66
CA ALA A 738 -22.93 -31.98 2.54
C ALA A 738 -24.17 -32.51 1.81
N SER A 739 -24.89 -31.66 1.06
CA SER A 739 -26.06 -32.10 0.27
C SER A 739 -25.70 -33.16 -0.80
N ALA A 740 -24.55 -32.99 -1.47
CA ALA A 740 -24.06 -33.91 -2.50
C ALA A 740 -23.67 -35.29 -1.96
N LEU A 741 -23.27 -35.38 -0.67
CA LEU A 741 -23.00 -36.63 0.02
C LEU A 741 -24.27 -37.21 0.68
N ALA A 742 -25.22 -36.38 1.12
CA ALA A 742 -26.55 -36.83 1.55
C ALA A 742 -27.33 -37.48 0.39
N ASP A 743 -27.22 -36.95 -0.84
CA ASP A 743 -27.70 -37.58 -2.09
C ASP A 743 -27.07 -38.99 -2.33
N ARG A 744 -25.96 -39.31 -1.66
CA ARG A 744 -25.28 -40.63 -1.67
C ARG A 744 -25.50 -41.44 -0.39
N GLY A 745 -26.36 -41.00 0.53
CA GLY A 745 -26.72 -41.70 1.76
C GLY A 745 -25.80 -41.43 2.97
N TYR A 746 -24.89 -40.45 2.90
CA TYR A 746 -24.05 -40.06 4.04
C TYR A 746 -24.87 -39.38 5.13
N ALA A 747 -24.56 -39.66 6.39
CA ALA A 747 -25.09 -38.91 7.52
C ALA A 747 -24.33 -37.57 7.69
N THR A 748 -25.00 -36.44 7.44
CA THR A 748 -24.37 -35.10 7.48
C THR A 748 -24.50 -34.43 8.85
N VAL A 749 -23.38 -34.07 9.46
CA VAL A 749 -23.30 -33.42 10.78
C VAL A 749 -22.41 -32.17 10.74
N SER A 750 -22.91 -31.03 11.23
CA SER A 750 -22.06 -29.89 11.62
C SER A 750 -21.96 -29.79 13.14
N ALA A 751 -20.85 -29.27 13.65
CA ALA A 751 -20.62 -29.10 15.07
C ALA A 751 -19.69 -27.91 15.41
N VAL A 752 -20.15 -27.06 16.33
CA VAL A 752 -19.36 -25.99 16.95
C VAL A 752 -19.82 -25.83 18.40
N ALA A 753 -18.90 -25.74 19.37
CA ALA A 753 -19.26 -25.68 20.79
C ALA A 753 -19.57 -24.24 21.28
N PHE A 754 -20.41 -23.53 20.52
CA PHE A 754 -20.85 -22.15 20.76
C PHE A 754 -22.30 -21.96 20.26
N ASP A 755 -22.95 -20.85 20.61
CA ASP A 755 -24.33 -20.58 20.17
C ASP A 755 -24.41 -20.48 18.64
N GLY A 756 -25.20 -21.35 18.01
CA GLY A 756 -25.47 -21.32 16.58
C GLY A 756 -26.24 -20.08 16.08
N ALA A 757 -26.69 -19.17 16.94
CA ALA A 757 -27.11 -17.84 16.49
C ALA A 757 -25.92 -17.00 16.01
N PHE A 758 -24.73 -17.22 16.56
CA PHE A 758 -23.49 -16.60 16.10
C PHE A 758 -23.17 -17.04 14.66
N TRP A 759 -22.81 -16.07 13.81
CA TRP A 759 -22.76 -16.26 12.34
C TRP A 759 -24.01 -16.94 11.74
N ASN A 760 -25.19 -16.83 12.38
CA ASN A 760 -26.47 -17.34 11.86
C ASN A 760 -26.46 -18.84 11.49
N ARG A 761 -25.60 -19.65 12.13
CA ARG A 761 -25.36 -21.06 11.80
C ARG A 761 -26.59 -21.96 11.96
N ARG A 762 -27.53 -21.60 12.84
CA ARG A 762 -28.88 -22.21 12.96
C ARG A 762 -29.72 -22.10 11.67
N LEU A 763 -29.35 -21.25 10.71
CA LEU A 763 -29.91 -21.20 9.36
C LEU A 763 -28.91 -21.67 8.28
N THR A 764 -27.64 -21.23 8.31
CA THR A 764 -26.69 -21.56 7.22
C THR A 764 -26.33 -23.05 7.14
N HIS A 765 -26.10 -23.74 8.26
CA HIS A 765 -25.70 -25.15 8.24
C HIS A 765 -26.78 -26.07 7.64
N PRO A 766 -28.08 -25.95 8.02
CA PRO A 766 -29.16 -26.61 7.30
C PRO A 766 -29.16 -26.32 5.79
N SER A 767 -29.03 -25.04 5.39
CA SER A 767 -29.06 -24.62 3.99
C SER A 767 -27.86 -25.15 3.17
N TYR A 768 -26.71 -25.41 3.79
CA TYR A 768 -25.55 -26.05 3.15
C TYR A 768 -25.69 -27.59 3.03
N GLY A 769 -26.70 -28.19 3.67
CA GLY A 769 -27.01 -29.62 3.59
C GLY A 769 -26.73 -30.44 4.86
N PHE A 770 -26.45 -29.80 6.00
CA PHE A 770 -26.23 -30.50 7.27
C PHE A 770 -27.56 -30.86 7.95
N SER A 771 -27.88 -32.15 7.96
CA SER A 771 -29.12 -32.70 8.51
C SER A 771 -29.15 -32.68 10.05
N ARG A 772 -27.98 -32.76 10.69
CA ARG A 772 -27.80 -32.63 12.13
C ARG A 772 -26.80 -31.51 12.41
N ASN A 773 -27.18 -30.58 13.28
CA ASN A 773 -26.40 -29.39 13.59
C ASN A 773 -26.24 -29.32 15.11
N LEU A 774 -25.00 -29.27 15.61
CA LEU A 774 -24.67 -29.35 17.03
C LEU A 774 -24.04 -28.04 17.50
N PHE A 775 -24.69 -27.39 18.46
CA PHE A 775 -24.27 -26.12 19.06
C PHE A 775 -23.92 -26.32 20.53
N ASP A 776 -23.59 -25.24 21.25
CA ASP A 776 -23.33 -25.21 22.70
C ASP A 776 -24.24 -26.13 23.53
N ASP A 777 -25.55 -26.08 23.28
CA ASP A 777 -26.60 -26.86 23.98
C ASP A 777 -26.47 -28.39 23.80
N ALA A 778 -25.72 -28.85 22.80
CA ALA A 778 -25.48 -30.26 22.54
C ALA A 778 -24.32 -30.86 23.34
N PHE A 779 -23.46 -30.05 23.98
CA PHE A 779 -22.22 -30.51 24.61
C PHE A 779 -22.31 -30.59 26.14
N ALA A 780 -21.63 -31.58 26.74
CA ALA A 780 -21.40 -31.61 28.17
C ALA A 780 -20.35 -30.54 28.53
N GLY A 781 -20.55 -29.87 29.67
CA GLY A 781 -19.64 -28.83 30.17
C GLY A 781 -18.22 -29.35 30.45
N GLY A 782 -17.24 -28.48 30.26
CA GLY A 782 -15.82 -28.73 30.49
C GLY A 782 -15.08 -27.40 30.71
N GLU A 783 -13.77 -27.37 30.47
CA GLU A 783 -13.02 -26.11 30.52
C GLU A 783 -13.40 -25.20 29.33
N ILE A 784 -13.68 -23.92 29.60
CA ILE A 784 -13.95 -22.89 28.59
C ILE A 784 -12.64 -22.17 28.27
N LEU A 785 -12.25 -22.12 27.00
CA LEU A 785 -11.10 -21.36 26.50
C LEU A 785 -11.57 -20.45 25.36
N GLY A 786 -11.08 -19.21 25.34
CA GLY A 786 -11.62 -18.19 24.44
C GLY A 786 -13.11 -17.94 24.75
N TRP A 787 -13.99 -18.37 23.85
CA TRP A 787 -15.45 -18.13 23.95
C TRP A 787 -16.28 -19.38 24.29
N GLY A 788 -15.73 -20.59 24.14
CA GLY A 788 -16.52 -21.83 24.17
C GLY A 788 -15.79 -23.01 24.82
N LEU A 789 -16.37 -24.21 24.71
CA LEU A 789 -15.72 -25.44 25.18
C LEU A 789 -14.39 -25.64 24.47
N ASN A 790 -13.33 -25.93 25.22
CA ASN A 790 -12.01 -26.14 24.65
C ASN A 790 -11.97 -27.26 23.59
N ASP A 791 -11.13 -27.07 22.57
CA ASP A 791 -11.12 -27.88 21.35
C ASP A 791 -10.88 -29.37 21.64
N ARG A 792 -10.04 -29.69 22.64
CA ARG A 792 -9.73 -31.06 23.06
C ARG A 792 -10.97 -31.78 23.61
N ASP A 793 -11.71 -31.13 24.51
CA ASP A 793 -12.90 -31.73 25.13
C ASP A 793 -14.10 -31.74 24.17
N PHE A 794 -14.16 -30.79 23.23
CA PHE A 794 -15.06 -30.79 22.08
C PHE A 794 -14.79 -31.97 21.14
N PHE A 795 -13.55 -32.14 20.68
CA PHE A 795 -13.16 -33.24 19.79
C PHE A 795 -13.41 -34.61 20.42
N ARG A 796 -13.08 -34.81 21.70
CA ARG A 796 -13.40 -36.06 22.42
C ARG A 796 -14.90 -36.37 22.36
N GLN A 797 -15.75 -35.39 22.69
CA GLN A 797 -17.20 -35.56 22.64
C GLN A 797 -17.75 -35.79 21.22
N MET A 798 -17.05 -35.30 20.19
CA MET A 798 -17.43 -35.56 18.79
C MET A 798 -17.00 -36.95 18.31
N VAL A 799 -15.81 -37.43 18.67
CA VAL A 799 -15.38 -38.83 18.42
C VAL A 799 -16.37 -39.82 19.02
N GLU A 800 -16.75 -39.62 20.29
CA GLU A 800 -17.75 -40.44 20.99
C GLU A 800 -19.10 -40.50 20.24
N ARG A 801 -19.49 -39.42 19.55
CA ARG A 801 -20.75 -39.33 18.78
C ARG A 801 -20.64 -39.88 17.36
N LEU A 802 -19.46 -39.82 16.74
CA LEU A 802 -19.21 -40.39 15.41
C LEU A 802 -19.05 -41.90 15.50
N ALA A 803 -18.32 -42.42 16.50
CA ALA A 803 -18.16 -43.86 16.74
C ALA A 803 -19.47 -44.57 17.15
N ALA A 804 -20.43 -43.84 17.72
CA ALA A 804 -21.79 -44.31 17.99
C ALA A 804 -22.81 -43.95 16.89
N GLY A 805 -22.35 -43.35 15.78
CA GLY A 805 -23.18 -42.88 14.67
C GLY A 805 -23.29 -43.89 13.52
N PRO A 806 -24.15 -43.62 12.53
CA PRO A 806 -24.17 -44.36 11.27
C PRO A 806 -22.99 -43.97 10.37
N GLU A 807 -22.43 -44.96 9.69
CA GLU A 807 -21.43 -44.79 8.62
C GLU A 807 -22.09 -45.09 7.24
N PRO A 808 -21.67 -44.42 6.14
CA PRO A 808 -20.67 -43.37 6.11
C PRO A 808 -21.21 -42.02 6.62
N PHE A 809 -20.35 -41.23 7.29
CA PHE A 809 -20.69 -39.88 7.75
C PHE A 809 -19.91 -38.78 7.00
N CYS A 810 -20.47 -37.57 7.00
CA CYS A 810 -19.83 -36.34 6.59
C CYS A 810 -19.94 -35.35 7.76
N ALA A 811 -18.82 -35.08 8.43
CA ALA A 811 -18.77 -34.28 9.65
C ALA A 811 -17.93 -33.01 9.47
N LEU A 812 -18.49 -31.84 9.76
CA LEU A 812 -17.77 -30.56 9.84
C LEU A 812 -17.63 -30.13 11.30
N LEU A 813 -16.39 -30.04 11.79
CA LEU A 813 -16.06 -29.58 13.13
C LEU A 813 -15.37 -28.21 13.05
N LEU A 814 -15.80 -27.25 13.86
CA LEU A 814 -15.20 -25.91 13.95
C LEU A 814 -14.60 -25.70 15.35
N THR A 815 -13.32 -25.29 15.42
CA THR A 815 -12.66 -24.97 16.71
C THR A 815 -12.95 -23.56 17.21
N LEU A 816 -12.61 -23.28 18.47
CA LEU A 816 -12.95 -22.02 19.16
C LEU A 816 -11.86 -21.52 20.13
N SER A 817 -10.94 -22.39 20.56
CA SER A 817 -9.92 -22.05 21.58
C SER A 817 -8.84 -21.10 21.07
N LEU A 818 -8.90 -20.74 19.79
CA LEU A 818 -7.84 -20.13 19.00
C LEU A 818 -8.19 -18.70 18.55
N HIS A 819 -9.19 -18.06 19.16
CA HIS A 819 -9.73 -16.81 18.65
C HIS A 819 -8.97 -15.56 19.15
N HIS A 820 -8.77 -14.56 18.28
CA HIS A 820 -8.27 -13.22 18.62
C HIS A 820 -9.06 -12.59 19.79
N PRO A 821 -8.44 -11.88 20.76
CA PRO A 821 -7.05 -11.39 20.76
C PRO A 821 -6.01 -12.36 21.36
N PHE A 822 -6.34 -13.64 21.57
CA PHE A 822 -5.48 -14.65 22.22
C PHE A 822 -5.10 -14.35 23.69
N GLU A 823 -5.39 -13.15 24.19
CA GLU A 823 -5.25 -12.76 25.60
C GLU A 823 -6.12 -13.61 26.53
N GLY A 824 -5.64 -13.81 27.77
CA GLY A 824 -6.36 -14.61 28.77
C GLY A 824 -6.22 -16.13 28.61
N PHE A 825 -5.44 -16.61 27.63
CA PHE A 825 -5.05 -18.02 27.55
C PHE A 825 -4.30 -18.44 28.84
N PRO A 826 -4.76 -19.47 29.58
CA PRO A 826 -4.23 -19.76 30.93
C PRO A 826 -2.75 -20.12 30.93
N ASP A 827 -1.96 -19.50 31.81
CA ASP A 827 -0.52 -19.78 31.92
C ASP A 827 -0.20 -21.27 32.19
N ARG A 828 -1.11 -22.00 32.84
CA ARG A 828 -1.00 -23.45 33.07
C ARG A 828 -1.21 -24.34 31.82
N LEU A 829 -1.49 -23.74 30.67
CA LEU A 829 -1.62 -24.40 29.37
C LEU A 829 -0.56 -23.89 28.36
N LYS A 830 0.28 -22.95 28.76
CA LYS A 830 1.44 -22.49 27.98
C LYS A 830 2.54 -23.55 28.05
N GLU A 831 2.82 -24.20 26.93
CA GLU A 831 3.84 -25.26 26.86
C GLU A 831 5.16 -24.81 26.18
N LEU A 832 5.23 -23.62 25.58
CA LEU A 832 6.40 -23.16 24.78
C LEU A 832 7.34 -22.22 25.54
N GLU A 833 8.65 -22.40 25.41
CA GLU A 833 9.66 -21.42 25.90
C GLU A 833 9.88 -20.29 24.87
N LEU A 834 8.98 -19.31 24.85
CA LEU A 834 8.92 -18.26 23.82
C LEU A 834 9.92 -17.09 23.97
N GLY A 835 10.64 -16.99 25.09
CA GLY A 835 11.64 -15.95 25.33
C GLY A 835 11.08 -14.52 25.18
N GLU A 836 11.67 -13.72 24.28
CA GLU A 836 11.26 -12.33 24.00
C GLU A 836 9.81 -12.20 23.46
N LEU A 837 9.19 -13.30 23.01
CA LEU A 837 7.81 -13.29 22.54
C LEU A 837 6.77 -13.55 23.65
N GLU A 838 7.18 -13.96 24.85
CA GLU A 838 6.25 -14.28 25.94
C GLU A 838 5.41 -13.05 26.35
N GLY A 839 4.11 -13.27 26.57
CA GLY A 839 3.14 -12.21 26.84
C GLY A 839 2.81 -11.26 25.67
N SER A 840 3.48 -11.37 24.52
CA SER A 840 3.11 -10.61 23.31
C SER A 840 1.89 -11.23 22.61
N PRO A 841 1.12 -10.49 21.79
CA PRO A 841 -0.01 -11.05 21.03
C PRO A 841 0.41 -12.23 20.13
N LEU A 842 1.57 -12.13 19.48
CA LEU A 842 2.15 -13.23 18.71
C LEU A 842 2.50 -14.44 19.59
N GLY A 843 3.07 -14.23 20.77
CA GLY A 843 3.39 -15.33 21.68
C GLY A 843 2.15 -16.03 22.22
N ASN A 844 1.12 -15.27 22.58
CA ASN A 844 -0.18 -15.82 22.99
C ASN A 844 -0.81 -16.67 21.86
N TYR A 845 -0.74 -16.19 20.61
CA TYR A 845 -1.15 -16.97 19.43
C TYR A 845 -0.33 -18.28 19.27
N LEU A 846 0.99 -18.25 19.43
CA LEU A 846 1.80 -19.48 19.34
C LEU A 846 1.43 -20.50 20.43
N HIS A 847 1.08 -20.05 21.64
CA HIS A 847 0.55 -20.93 22.70
C HIS A 847 -0.83 -21.51 22.36
N THR A 848 -1.75 -20.76 21.72
CA THR A 848 -3.03 -21.34 21.27
C THR A 848 -2.84 -22.34 20.12
N MET A 849 -1.94 -22.07 19.18
CA MET A 849 -1.57 -23.02 18.11
C MET A 849 -0.97 -24.31 18.67
N ARG A 850 -0.12 -24.22 19.70
CA ARG A 850 0.36 -25.39 20.48
C ARG A 850 -0.79 -26.13 21.17
N PHE A 851 -1.81 -25.44 21.68
CA PHE A 851 -3.00 -26.10 22.25
C PHE A 851 -3.84 -26.82 21.17
N PHE A 852 -4.01 -26.22 19.99
CA PHE A 852 -4.65 -26.89 18.85
C PHE A 852 -3.91 -28.16 18.44
N ASP A 853 -2.58 -28.15 18.40
CA ASP A 853 -1.76 -29.34 18.11
C ASP A 853 -2.10 -30.51 19.06
N ARG A 854 -2.23 -30.25 20.36
CA ARG A 854 -2.65 -31.23 21.37
C ARG A 854 -4.12 -31.67 21.21
N ALA A 855 -5.02 -30.74 20.87
CA ALA A 855 -6.43 -31.02 20.64
C ALA A 855 -6.64 -31.90 19.40
N PHE A 856 -5.95 -31.58 18.30
CA PHE A 856 -5.97 -32.36 17.06
C PHE A 856 -5.30 -33.74 17.23
N ALA A 857 -4.22 -33.84 18.00
CA ALA A 857 -3.67 -35.13 18.43
C ALA A 857 -4.71 -35.99 19.17
N THR A 858 -5.52 -35.37 20.03
CA THR A 858 -6.61 -36.04 20.76
C THR A 858 -7.74 -36.48 19.83
N LEU A 859 -8.07 -35.70 18.80
CA LEU A 859 -9.03 -36.08 17.76
C LEU A 859 -8.57 -37.34 17.00
N ILE A 860 -7.35 -37.33 16.47
CA ILE A 860 -6.80 -38.44 15.68
C ILE A 860 -6.66 -39.71 16.52
N ALA A 861 -6.08 -39.62 17.73
CA ALA A 861 -5.97 -40.77 18.64
C ALA A 861 -7.35 -41.32 19.05
N GLY A 862 -8.39 -40.47 19.12
CA GLY A 862 -9.77 -40.90 19.33
C GLY A 862 -10.34 -41.70 18.15
N LEU A 863 -10.06 -41.30 16.91
CA LEU A 863 -10.46 -42.05 15.70
C LEU A 863 -9.73 -43.39 15.60
N GLU A 864 -8.45 -43.43 15.96
CA GLU A 864 -7.64 -44.65 16.01
C GLU A 864 -8.20 -45.63 17.06
N ALA A 865 -8.42 -45.17 18.30
CA ALA A 865 -8.99 -45.96 19.38
C ALA A 865 -10.43 -46.45 19.09
N SER A 866 -11.17 -45.73 18.24
CA SER A 866 -12.53 -46.09 17.80
C SER A 866 -12.56 -46.99 16.55
N GLY A 867 -11.40 -47.29 15.92
CA GLY A 867 -11.33 -48.05 14.67
C GLY A 867 -11.87 -47.30 13.44
N LEU A 868 -12.06 -45.98 13.53
CA LEU A 868 -12.52 -45.10 12.46
C LEU A 868 -11.39 -44.55 11.59
N ALA A 869 -10.15 -44.49 12.09
CA ALA A 869 -9.02 -43.84 11.40
C ALA A 869 -8.82 -44.38 9.97
N GLU A 870 -8.60 -45.68 9.80
CA GLU A 870 -8.30 -46.36 8.52
C GLU A 870 -9.39 -46.27 7.44
N ARG A 871 -10.54 -45.67 7.75
CA ARG A 871 -11.71 -45.54 6.85
C ARG A 871 -12.24 -44.11 6.76
N THR A 872 -11.52 -43.13 7.30
CA THR A 872 -11.93 -41.73 7.35
C THR A 872 -10.96 -40.85 6.58
N VAL A 873 -11.45 -40.20 5.53
CA VAL A 873 -10.77 -39.07 4.90
C VAL A 873 -10.85 -37.90 5.88
N VAL A 874 -9.69 -37.40 6.30
CA VAL A 874 -9.57 -36.24 7.19
C VAL A 874 -9.05 -35.05 6.39
N VAL A 875 -9.80 -33.95 6.41
CA VAL A 875 -9.45 -32.68 5.76
C VAL A 875 -9.35 -31.61 6.83
N VAL A 876 -8.25 -30.85 6.85
CA VAL A 876 -8.00 -29.79 7.83
C VAL A 876 -7.61 -28.52 7.10
N TRP A 877 -8.21 -27.40 7.47
CA TRP A 877 -7.80 -26.08 6.97
C TRP A 877 -7.83 -25.03 8.07
N GLY A 878 -6.97 -24.02 7.95
CA GLY A 878 -7.21 -22.75 8.61
C GLY A 878 -8.28 -21.95 7.88
N ASP A 879 -9.14 -21.22 8.58
CA ASP A 879 -10.20 -20.42 7.95
C ASP A 879 -9.77 -19.01 7.56
N HIS A 880 -8.99 -18.30 8.37
CA HIS A 880 -8.50 -16.97 8.02
C HIS A 880 -7.21 -16.57 8.76
N ASP A 881 -6.72 -15.36 8.47
CA ASP A 881 -5.63 -14.73 9.22
C ASP A 881 -5.99 -14.46 10.71
N ALA A 882 -4.96 -14.38 11.55
CA ALA A 882 -5.08 -14.27 13.01
C ALA A 882 -5.25 -12.83 13.55
N GLY A 883 -5.34 -11.81 12.68
CA GLY A 883 -5.43 -10.40 13.06
C GLY A 883 -4.13 -9.82 13.63
N LEU A 884 -2.99 -10.45 13.40
CA LEU A 884 -1.70 -10.10 14.00
C LEU A 884 -1.00 -8.93 13.30
N GLU A 885 -0.40 -8.01 14.07
CA GLU A 885 0.36 -6.89 13.52
C GLU A 885 1.54 -7.38 12.66
N TRP A 886 1.63 -6.87 11.42
CA TRP A 886 2.73 -7.17 10.50
C TRP A 886 4.03 -6.48 10.92
N THR A 887 4.68 -7.04 11.93
CA THR A 887 6.00 -6.61 12.42
C THR A 887 7.14 -7.22 11.61
N PRO A 888 8.36 -6.62 11.59
CA PRO A 888 9.54 -7.24 11.00
C PRO A 888 9.89 -8.61 11.60
N ARG A 889 9.55 -8.82 12.89
CA ARG A 889 9.74 -10.10 13.58
C ARG A 889 8.80 -11.17 13.05
N LEU A 890 7.51 -10.84 12.86
CA LEU A 890 6.55 -11.77 12.26
C LEU A 890 6.90 -12.09 10.80
N ALA A 891 7.31 -11.08 10.02
CA ALA A 891 7.78 -11.29 8.64
C ALA A 891 8.97 -12.26 8.56
N ALA A 892 9.95 -12.10 9.45
CA ALA A 892 11.10 -13.01 9.52
C ALA A 892 10.70 -14.45 9.90
N LEU A 893 9.82 -14.62 10.90
CA LEU A 893 9.33 -15.94 11.33
C LEU A 893 8.48 -16.63 10.25
N ALA A 894 7.70 -15.87 9.48
CA ALA A 894 6.93 -16.40 8.35
C ALA A 894 7.77 -16.61 7.06
N GLY A 895 9.09 -16.35 7.09
CA GLY A 895 9.95 -16.46 5.91
C GLY A 895 9.58 -15.50 4.77
N ARG A 896 9.00 -14.33 5.09
CA ARG A 896 8.49 -13.34 4.11
C ARG A 896 9.27 -12.03 4.17
N ARG A 897 9.14 -11.23 3.10
CA ARG A 897 9.59 -9.83 3.07
C ARG A 897 8.67 -8.98 3.95
N HIS A 898 9.22 -7.99 4.66
CA HIS A 898 8.41 -7.02 5.43
C HIS A 898 7.86 -5.92 4.50
N ASP A 899 6.98 -6.33 3.58
CA ASP A 899 6.23 -5.45 2.68
C ASP A 899 4.81 -5.98 2.45
N ALA A 900 3.99 -5.28 1.66
CA ALA A 900 2.58 -5.63 1.42
C ALA A 900 2.37 -6.98 0.71
N ALA A 901 3.30 -7.38 -0.18
CA ALA A 901 3.22 -8.67 -0.86
C ALA A 901 3.65 -9.80 0.08
N GLY A 902 4.69 -9.59 0.90
CA GLY A 902 5.06 -10.52 1.95
C GLY A 902 4.00 -10.66 3.04
N TRP A 903 3.27 -9.59 3.37
CA TRP A 903 2.09 -9.63 4.25
C TRP A 903 0.98 -10.49 3.65
N TYR A 904 0.51 -10.18 2.44
CA TYR A 904 -0.56 -10.95 1.80
C TYR A 904 -0.19 -12.45 1.67
N LEU A 905 1.06 -12.75 1.30
CA LEU A 905 1.55 -14.14 1.24
C LEU A 905 1.78 -14.81 2.61
N SER A 906 1.66 -14.10 3.74
CA SER A 906 1.63 -14.69 5.08
C SER A 906 0.21 -14.97 5.59
N GLN A 907 -0.82 -14.32 5.05
CA GLN A 907 -2.23 -14.57 5.38
C GLN A 907 -2.73 -15.94 4.87
N ARG A 908 -1.92 -16.64 4.06
CA ARG A 908 -2.17 -18.01 3.61
C ARG A 908 -2.40 -18.96 4.80
N VAL A 909 -3.52 -19.65 4.76
CA VAL A 909 -3.88 -20.77 5.64
C VAL A 909 -3.28 -22.08 5.12
N PRO A 910 -3.07 -23.12 5.95
CA PRO A 910 -2.77 -24.44 5.45
C PRO A 910 -4.07 -25.13 5.00
N LEU A 911 -3.96 -26.02 4.02
CA LEU A 911 -5.00 -26.99 3.67
C LEU A 911 -4.32 -28.35 3.54
N LEU A 912 -4.78 -29.32 4.34
CA LEU A 912 -4.26 -30.68 4.38
C LEU A 912 -5.39 -31.68 4.11
N LEU A 913 -5.11 -32.69 3.30
CA LEU A 913 -6.03 -33.79 3.02
C LEU A 913 -5.31 -35.12 3.23
N ARG A 914 -5.87 -36.00 4.06
CA ARG A 914 -5.35 -37.34 4.33
C ARG A 914 -6.42 -38.39 4.09
N ALA A 915 -6.17 -39.33 3.20
CA ALA A 915 -7.06 -40.47 2.92
C ALA A 915 -6.29 -41.79 3.09
N PRO A 916 -6.48 -42.51 4.22
CA PRO A 916 -5.86 -43.81 4.43
C PRO A 916 -6.15 -44.80 3.30
N GLY A 917 -5.16 -45.64 2.98
CA GLY A 917 -5.24 -46.59 1.86
C GLY A 917 -5.05 -46.00 0.46
N VAL A 918 -5.17 -44.67 0.25
CA VAL A 918 -5.05 -44.06 -1.07
C VAL A 918 -3.58 -43.87 -1.47
N ALA A 919 -3.13 -44.64 -2.45
CA ALA A 919 -1.75 -44.61 -2.91
C ALA A 919 -1.36 -43.25 -3.53
N GLY A 920 -0.21 -42.72 -3.12
CA GLY A 920 0.40 -41.50 -3.67
C GLY A 920 -0.26 -40.18 -3.25
N LEU A 921 -1.29 -40.20 -2.40
CA LEU A 921 -2.00 -39.00 -1.94
C LEU A 921 -1.28 -38.33 -0.73
N THR A 922 0.02 -38.07 -0.90
CA THR A 922 0.93 -37.61 0.16
C THR A 922 2.02 -36.68 -0.40
N GLY A 923 2.42 -35.66 0.37
CA GLY A 923 3.44 -34.68 -0.01
C GLY A 923 2.87 -33.30 -0.31
N GLU A 924 3.66 -32.42 -0.93
CA GLU A 924 3.25 -31.04 -1.22
C GLU A 924 2.71 -30.86 -2.64
N LEU A 925 1.64 -30.06 -2.78
CA LEU A 925 1.20 -29.47 -4.05
C LEU A 925 1.42 -27.95 -4.03
N ASP A 926 2.45 -27.50 -4.74
CA ASP A 926 2.85 -26.10 -4.90
C ASP A 926 2.08 -25.44 -6.06
N LEU A 927 0.74 -25.38 -5.94
CA LEU A 927 -0.15 -24.77 -6.94
C LEU A 927 -1.19 -23.85 -6.26
N PRO A 928 -1.59 -22.72 -6.85
CA PRO A 928 -2.54 -21.79 -6.24
C PRO A 928 -3.87 -22.49 -5.93
N ALA A 929 -4.26 -22.47 -4.66
CA ALA A 929 -5.47 -23.10 -4.13
C ALA A 929 -6.20 -22.14 -3.19
N GLY A 930 -7.45 -22.45 -2.84
CA GLY A 930 -8.19 -21.74 -1.80
C GLY A 930 -9.35 -22.56 -1.26
N HIS A 931 -10.01 -22.06 -0.21
CA HIS A 931 -11.19 -22.69 0.41
C HIS A 931 -12.26 -23.15 -0.60
N GLN A 932 -12.49 -22.39 -1.67
CA GLN A 932 -13.46 -22.73 -2.71
C GLN A 932 -13.18 -24.08 -3.39
N ASP A 933 -11.91 -24.49 -3.47
CA ASP A 933 -11.50 -25.71 -4.17
C ASP A 933 -11.77 -26.97 -3.31
N VAL A 934 -12.10 -26.85 -2.02
CA VAL A 934 -12.31 -27.97 -1.09
C VAL A 934 -13.47 -28.88 -1.52
N ALA A 935 -14.68 -28.35 -1.68
CA ALA A 935 -15.85 -29.14 -2.07
C ALA A 935 -15.64 -29.99 -3.34
N PRO A 936 -15.23 -29.43 -4.51
CA PRO A 936 -14.99 -30.24 -5.70
C PRO A 936 -13.83 -31.24 -5.55
N THR A 937 -12.77 -30.88 -4.84
CA THR A 937 -11.61 -31.78 -4.62
C THR A 937 -12.00 -33.00 -3.77
N VAL A 938 -12.76 -32.79 -2.69
CA VAL A 938 -13.21 -33.86 -1.79
C VAL A 938 -14.29 -34.73 -2.43
N LEU A 939 -15.24 -34.13 -3.15
CA LEU A 939 -16.27 -34.89 -3.89
C LEU A 939 -15.66 -35.81 -4.94
N ALA A 940 -14.68 -35.33 -5.71
CA ALA A 940 -13.98 -36.14 -6.70
C ALA A 940 -13.28 -37.35 -6.05
N LEU A 941 -12.59 -37.16 -4.93
CA LEU A 941 -11.94 -38.25 -4.19
C LEU A 941 -12.93 -39.32 -3.68
N LEU A 942 -14.13 -38.90 -3.26
CA LEU A 942 -15.21 -39.76 -2.75
C LEU A 942 -16.12 -40.37 -3.86
N GLY A 943 -15.82 -40.17 -5.15
CA GLY A 943 -16.58 -40.75 -6.26
C GLY A 943 -17.87 -39.99 -6.63
N VAL A 944 -17.94 -38.69 -6.32
CA VAL A 944 -18.99 -37.78 -6.78
C VAL A 944 -18.38 -36.83 -7.80
N ASP A 945 -18.84 -36.87 -9.06
CA ASP A 945 -18.36 -35.95 -10.10
C ASP A 945 -18.80 -34.50 -9.80
N PRO A 946 -17.86 -33.56 -9.52
CA PRO A 946 -18.20 -32.17 -9.25
C PRO A 946 -18.58 -31.36 -10.50
N ALA A 947 -18.42 -31.92 -11.72
CA ALA A 947 -18.84 -31.28 -12.97
C ALA A 947 -20.30 -30.81 -12.95
N ALA A 948 -21.18 -31.59 -12.33
CA ALA A 948 -22.62 -31.34 -12.24
C ALA A 948 -23.02 -30.17 -11.33
N TYR A 949 -22.08 -29.64 -10.53
CA TYR A 949 -22.35 -28.61 -9.53
C TYR A 949 -21.82 -27.24 -10.00
N PRO A 950 -22.58 -26.15 -9.81
CA PRO A 950 -22.12 -24.79 -10.07
C PRO A 950 -21.25 -24.29 -8.91
N PHE A 951 -20.05 -24.85 -8.87
CA PHE A 951 -18.95 -24.46 -8.00
C PHE A 951 -17.96 -23.57 -8.78
N VAL A 952 -17.43 -22.55 -8.11
CA VAL A 952 -16.41 -21.64 -8.64
C VAL A 952 -15.02 -22.26 -8.51
N GLY A 953 -14.79 -23.03 -7.44
CA GLY A 953 -13.59 -23.82 -7.24
C GLY A 953 -13.45 -25.01 -8.20
N ARG A 954 -12.27 -25.64 -8.14
CA ARG A 954 -11.76 -26.63 -9.08
C ARG A 954 -11.41 -27.93 -8.35
N ASN A 955 -11.43 -29.06 -9.06
CA ASN A 955 -10.91 -30.32 -8.53
C ASN A 955 -9.37 -30.31 -8.62
N LEU A 956 -8.69 -30.13 -7.48
CA LEU A 956 -7.23 -30.04 -7.42
C LEU A 956 -6.52 -31.39 -7.65
N LEU A 957 -7.23 -32.52 -7.53
CA LEU A 957 -6.69 -33.87 -7.79
C LEU A 957 -6.80 -34.30 -9.27
N GLY A 958 -7.41 -33.47 -10.12
CA GLY A 958 -7.67 -33.75 -11.53
C GLY A 958 -6.84 -32.89 -12.48
N SER A 959 -7.49 -31.88 -13.07
CA SER A 959 -6.85 -30.94 -14.01
C SER A 959 -7.42 -29.53 -13.79
N PRO A 960 -7.12 -28.89 -12.65
CA PRO A 960 -7.75 -27.63 -12.24
C PRO A 960 -7.43 -26.47 -13.19
N GLY A 961 -6.24 -26.50 -13.79
CA GLY A 961 -5.72 -25.42 -14.63
C GLY A 961 -5.29 -24.18 -13.83
N ASP A 962 -4.47 -23.36 -14.47
CA ASP A 962 -3.85 -22.18 -13.88
C ASP A 962 -4.79 -20.95 -13.91
N ASN A 963 -5.91 -21.08 -13.20
CA ASN A 963 -6.89 -20.01 -13.05
C ASN A 963 -6.62 -19.23 -11.76
N PRO A 964 -6.77 -17.89 -11.75
CA PRO A 964 -6.46 -17.08 -10.57
C PRO A 964 -7.38 -17.42 -9.41
N VAL A 965 -6.81 -17.64 -8.23
CA VAL A 965 -7.53 -17.78 -6.96
C VAL A 965 -7.70 -16.40 -6.35
N VAL A 966 -8.95 -15.99 -6.16
CA VAL A 966 -9.32 -14.70 -5.55
C VAL A 966 -9.26 -14.83 -4.02
N GLY A 967 -8.45 -14.02 -3.36
CA GLY A 967 -8.35 -13.94 -1.91
C GLY A 967 -9.00 -12.68 -1.32
N GLU A 968 -8.64 -12.38 -0.07
CA GLU A 968 -9.07 -11.16 0.63
C GLU A 968 -8.82 -9.87 -0.19
N TYR A 969 -9.68 -8.86 -0.03
CA TYR A 969 -9.70 -7.60 -0.80
C TYR A 969 -9.82 -7.75 -2.33
N GLN A 970 -10.10 -8.95 -2.83
CA GLN A 970 -10.07 -9.29 -4.26
C GLN A 970 -8.68 -9.11 -4.89
N CYS A 971 -7.64 -9.18 -4.06
CA CYS A 971 -6.31 -9.60 -4.49
C CYS A 971 -6.41 -11.04 -5.03
N TRP A 972 -5.48 -11.45 -5.90
CA TRP A 972 -5.50 -12.81 -6.45
C TRP A 972 -4.10 -13.29 -6.83
N GLN A 973 -3.94 -14.61 -6.90
CA GLN A 973 -2.72 -15.25 -7.41
C GLN A 973 -3.05 -16.38 -8.40
N ASP A 974 -2.28 -16.45 -9.48
CA ASP A 974 -2.14 -17.63 -10.34
C ASP A 974 -0.72 -18.21 -10.20
N GLY A 975 -0.34 -19.23 -10.96
CA GLY A 975 0.97 -19.89 -10.87
C GLY A 975 2.15 -19.03 -11.33
N SER A 976 1.86 -17.88 -11.93
CA SER A 976 2.83 -16.95 -12.53
C SER A 976 2.77 -15.53 -11.97
N HIS A 977 1.63 -15.09 -11.43
CA HIS A 977 1.40 -13.72 -10.95
C HIS A 977 0.71 -13.64 -9.58
N LEU A 978 1.05 -12.59 -8.83
CA LEU A 978 0.30 -12.06 -7.69
C LEU A 978 -0.14 -10.63 -8.03
N PHE A 979 -1.42 -10.31 -7.80
CA PHE A 979 -1.95 -8.96 -7.96
C PHE A 979 -2.58 -8.47 -6.65
N LEU A 980 -2.14 -7.28 -6.19
CA LEU A 980 -2.67 -6.62 -5.00
C LEU A 980 -3.61 -5.46 -5.40
N GLN A 981 -4.86 -5.56 -4.97
CA GLN A 981 -5.94 -4.63 -5.29
C GLN A 981 -5.91 -3.37 -4.42
N ARG A 982 -6.23 -2.19 -5.01
CA ARG A 982 -6.13 -0.87 -4.34
C ARG A 982 -7.27 0.11 -4.57
N THR A 983 -8.00 -0.01 -5.67
CA THR A 983 -9.11 0.91 -6.03
C THR A 983 -10.26 0.24 -6.79
N GLY A 984 -10.05 -0.99 -7.27
CA GLY A 984 -10.94 -1.67 -8.21
C GLY A 984 -10.46 -1.70 -9.66
N ARG A 985 -9.25 -1.21 -9.95
CA ARG A 985 -8.75 -1.03 -11.32
C ARG A 985 -7.41 -1.70 -11.53
N LEU A 986 -7.16 -2.11 -12.78
CA LEU A 986 -5.89 -2.73 -13.15
C LEU A 986 -4.74 -1.73 -13.02
N GLU A 987 -4.91 -0.50 -13.52
CA GLU A 987 -3.88 0.53 -13.56
C GLU A 987 -3.48 1.11 -12.18
N ASP A 988 -4.28 0.86 -11.14
CA ASP A 988 -4.04 1.33 -9.77
C ASP A 988 -3.48 0.24 -8.83
N GLY A 989 -3.44 -1.04 -9.27
CA GLY A 989 -3.00 -2.17 -8.45
C GLY A 989 -1.54 -2.57 -8.67
N ASP A 990 -0.95 -3.25 -7.68
CA ASP A 990 0.46 -3.68 -7.72
C ASP A 990 0.56 -5.14 -8.24
N CYS A 991 1.21 -5.34 -9.39
CA CYS A 991 1.38 -6.64 -10.05
C CYS A 991 2.81 -7.19 -9.85
N TYR A 992 2.94 -8.49 -9.55
CA TYR A 992 4.21 -9.17 -9.28
C TYR A 992 4.29 -10.51 -9.98
N GLU A 993 5.46 -10.85 -10.53
CA GLU A 993 5.77 -12.21 -11.01
C GLU A 993 6.15 -13.16 -9.86
N LEU A 994 5.79 -14.43 -10.05
CA LEU A 994 6.11 -15.58 -9.19
C LEU A 994 6.95 -16.63 -9.97
N PRO A 995 7.81 -17.40 -9.30
CA PRO A 995 8.27 -17.24 -7.92
C PRO A 995 9.38 -16.17 -7.83
N GLY A 996 9.17 -15.11 -7.04
CA GLY A 996 10.20 -14.09 -6.81
C GLY A 996 9.72 -12.73 -6.29
N LEU A 997 8.43 -12.41 -6.43
CA LEU A 997 7.87 -11.09 -6.10
C LEU A 997 8.60 -9.95 -6.84
N ARG A 998 8.85 -10.16 -8.14
CA ARG A 998 9.38 -9.14 -9.05
C ARG A 998 8.22 -8.29 -9.53
N ALA A 999 8.14 -7.05 -9.06
CA ALA A 999 7.13 -6.10 -9.51
C ALA A 999 7.24 -5.87 -11.04
N VAL A 1000 6.09 -5.81 -11.71
CA VAL A 1000 5.95 -5.61 -13.16
C VAL A 1000 4.80 -4.64 -13.46
N GLU A 1001 4.73 -4.16 -14.71
CA GLU A 1001 3.62 -3.31 -15.18
C GLU A 1001 2.27 -4.02 -15.00
N PRO A 1002 1.21 -3.36 -14.47
CA PRO A 1002 -0.07 -4.01 -14.20
C PRO A 1002 -0.73 -4.67 -15.42
N ALA A 1003 -0.37 -4.23 -16.63
CA ALA A 1003 -0.79 -4.86 -17.88
C ALA A 1003 -0.42 -6.36 -18.00
N ALA A 1004 0.61 -6.83 -17.29
CA ALA A 1004 0.94 -8.27 -17.23
C ALA A 1004 -0.18 -9.08 -16.53
N CYS A 1005 -0.75 -8.54 -15.46
CA CYS A 1005 -1.84 -9.13 -14.69
C CYS A 1005 -3.22 -9.04 -15.38
N ALA A 1006 -3.34 -8.44 -16.56
CA ALA A 1006 -4.64 -8.09 -17.18
C ALA A 1006 -5.60 -9.27 -17.39
N ALA A 1007 -5.08 -10.45 -17.78
CA ALA A 1007 -5.91 -11.62 -18.05
C ALA A 1007 -6.46 -12.26 -16.76
N GLY A 1008 -5.61 -12.43 -15.75
CA GLY A 1008 -6.01 -12.91 -14.42
C GLY A 1008 -6.97 -11.94 -13.73
N PHE A 1009 -6.79 -10.64 -13.92
CA PHE A 1009 -7.65 -9.60 -13.35
C PHE A 1009 -9.11 -9.73 -13.83
N GLU A 1010 -9.35 -9.87 -15.14
CA GLU A 1010 -10.71 -10.03 -15.66
C GLU A 1010 -11.37 -11.36 -15.27
N GLU A 1011 -10.61 -12.47 -15.20
CA GLU A 1011 -11.15 -13.76 -14.75
C GLU A 1011 -11.41 -13.80 -13.22
N ALA A 1012 -10.57 -13.14 -12.42
CA ALA A 1012 -10.81 -12.92 -10.99
C ALA A 1012 -12.08 -12.08 -10.77
N ARG A 1013 -12.20 -10.95 -11.49
CA ARG A 1013 -13.39 -10.09 -11.47
C ARG A 1013 -14.66 -10.84 -11.90
N ARG A 1014 -14.56 -11.72 -12.92
CA ARG A 1014 -15.68 -12.56 -13.40
C ARG A 1014 -16.06 -13.66 -12.40
N GLN A 1015 -15.13 -14.22 -11.63
CA GLN A 1015 -15.44 -15.16 -10.53
C GLN A 1015 -16.22 -14.48 -9.40
N VAL A 1016 -15.84 -13.26 -9.01
CA VAL A 1016 -16.57 -12.46 -8.01
C VAL A 1016 -17.96 -12.10 -8.51
N GLU A 1017 -18.06 -11.54 -9.72
CA GLU A 1017 -19.33 -11.15 -10.37
C GLU A 1017 -20.34 -12.31 -10.45
N VAL A 1018 -19.87 -13.51 -10.83
CA VAL A 1018 -20.71 -14.72 -10.88
C VAL A 1018 -21.12 -15.18 -9.48
N SER A 1019 -20.21 -15.18 -8.49
CA SER A 1019 -20.53 -15.58 -7.12
C SER A 1019 -21.58 -14.66 -6.50
N GLU A 1020 -21.39 -13.35 -6.63
CA GLU A 1020 -22.27 -12.34 -6.06
C GLU A 1020 -23.68 -12.39 -6.68
N LEU A 1021 -23.79 -12.55 -8.01
CA LEU A 1021 -25.10 -12.71 -8.67
C LEU A 1021 -25.81 -14.02 -8.28
N VAL A 1022 -25.07 -15.13 -8.13
CA VAL A 1022 -25.65 -16.42 -7.67
C VAL A 1022 -26.16 -16.32 -6.23
N LEU A 1023 -25.48 -15.57 -5.37
CA LEU A 1023 -25.90 -15.31 -3.99
C LEU A 1023 -27.06 -14.32 -3.89
N GLU A 1024 -27.04 -13.21 -4.63
CA GLU A 1024 -28.08 -12.17 -4.53
C GLU A 1024 -29.44 -12.60 -5.09
N HIS A 1025 -29.44 -13.50 -6.08
CA HIS A 1025 -30.64 -13.97 -6.78
C HIS A 1025 -31.01 -15.44 -6.52
N ASP A 1026 -30.28 -16.12 -5.60
CA ASP A 1026 -30.57 -17.49 -5.15
C ASP A 1026 -30.58 -18.55 -6.28
N LEU A 1027 -29.51 -18.55 -7.09
CA LEU A 1027 -29.48 -19.29 -8.36
C LEU A 1027 -28.75 -20.64 -8.32
N GLN A 1028 -28.14 -21.04 -7.19
CA GLN A 1028 -27.23 -22.20 -7.20
C GLN A 1028 -27.97 -23.50 -7.58
N GLN A 1029 -29.18 -23.73 -7.04
CA GLN A 1029 -30.00 -24.86 -7.47
C GLN A 1029 -30.42 -24.77 -8.95
N GLU A 1030 -30.92 -23.62 -9.44
CA GLU A 1030 -31.37 -23.50 -10.82
C GLU A 1030 -30.23 -23.77 -11.82
N ILE A 1031 -29.01 -23.31 -11.52
CA ILE A 1031 -27.85 -23.58 -12.37
C ILE A 1031 -27.44 -25.07 -12.30
N ARG A 1032 -27.52 -25.75 -11.14
CA ARG A 1032 -27.31 -27.22 -11.06
C ARG A 1032 -28.29 -27.96 -11.97
N GLU A 1033 -29.57 -27.57 -11.96
CA GLU A 1033 -30.60 -28.17 -12.82
C GLU A 1033 -30.31 -27.94 -14.32
N ARG A 1034 -29.83 -26.75 -14.69
CA ARG A 1034 -29.42 -26.42 -16.07
C ARG A 1034 -28.17 -27.20 -16.51
N LEU A 1035 -27.16 -27.35 -15.65
CA LEU A 1035 -25.97 -28.18 -15.90
C LEU A 1035 -26.36 -29.64 -16.16
N LEU A 1036 -27.22 -30.21 -15.29
CA LEU A 1036 -27.72 -31.59 -15.41
C LEU A 1036 -28.58 -31.81 -16.67
N GLN A 1037 -29.33 -30.79 -17.11
CA GLN A 1037 -30.06 -30.85 -18.38
C GLN A 1037 -29.10 -30.86 -19.58
N ALA A 1038 -28.05 -30.02 -19.56
CA ALA A 1038 -27.04 -30.00 -20.61
C ALA A 1038 -26.29 -31.35 -20.73
N THR A 1039 -25.95 -32.01 -19.61
CA THR A 1039 -25.30 -33.34 -19.65
C THR A 1039 -26.21 -34.43 -20.24
N ARG A 1040 -27.53 -34.28 -20.11
CA ARG A 1040 -28.54 -35.24 -20.63
C ARG A 1040 -29.00 -34.92 -22.06
N GLY A 1041 -28.64 -33.76 -22.60
CA GLY A 1041 -29.06 -33.26 -23.92
C GLY A 1041 -27.98 -33.29 -25.00
N GLY A 1042 -26.83 -33.92 -24.73
CA GLY A 1042 -25.81 -34.18 -25.75
C GLY A 1042 -26.29 -35.20 -26.81
N PRO A 1043 -25.79 -35.11 -28.06
CA PRO A 1043 -26.17 -35.98 -29.17
C PRO A 1043 -25.60 -37.41 -29.08
#